data_AF-A0A2E3N534-F1
#
_entry.id   AF-A0A2E3N534-F1
#
_cell.length_a   1.000
_cell.length_b   1.000
_cell.length_c   1.000
_cell.angle_alpha   90.00
_cell.angle_beta   90.00
_cell.angle_gamma   90.00
#
_symmetry.space_group_name_H-M   'P 1'
#
loop_
_entity.id
_entity.type
_entity.pdbx_description
1 polymer ?
#
loop_
_entity_poly.entity_id
_entity_poly.type
_entity_poly.pdbx_seq_one_letter_code
_entity_poly.pdbx_strand_id
1 'polypeptide(L)'
;MTHPGSGPVRSCLSMRWTGKRLSPSTTTVTPVSSSKRSFNTCAHFPKIKIMKRTLSYIVMCLSALPLTAAPGLIGEYFKLEDKLGDEFEVPVDLTPWLVRVDKAVNFSQSKGDFHGSKLADNFMVRWSGAITVPKEGNYLFATSSKDGSRLYLGDKLVVDNWGPHPMKQKSGTVRLKGGSHPVRVIYQNGSKGGACIVKWMAPGGKLEAVPTSVLFHDVAKLKGLAWDEQAFTKAASPDVAPAKPVSGSLPGKYGNFVSTALRVGKDSKGDNVAFRSRVIRLDPQGAVCVAFDADTMRMAAGWTQGGLRLEGLPFTGGHGAFPSHSGAKVFTNQAAPGWADNQGSIAETRMPEDGKYPPLGPLPKTQAHYKGLYVHGEKTVLHYTVGQDQVVELPAFENGLITRTIQGKFSAPAVVVLADEKGAPEIQVVGSQEKPATMDGRIVLKVPAGMAHFKVVYGSGSVPEALEDLTLLMKGGPARWTEAVTTVGEVAKDDGKSAYVLDRLTIPYQNPYGMKMRIGGFDFFSDPSKAAVCTWDGDVWVVSGIDEKLESLIWKRIAAGGHETLGLTIVDDVIYTVADDQITRYHDFNGDGEIDYYENFNNDWELTSGFHAFCFDLQTGPQGDFYFAFGSPVRGGGHSFQRMSRHHGSILRVSKDGSRLDRYATGLRAPNGIGVSPTGQLTSGDNEGTFVPRCPIHWIEPDEFLGVVDSAADYATMRTTPTVGQRRGSRKENLDPSEAPKPLAWLPKNVDNSNGGQVWVTSDKWGPYNGEMLHFSYGQSAIYVVLKEKKGVLMQGGVVKIPVRPTSSAMRGKFNRKDGQLYVAGLKGWQSNAGREGGLDRVRYTGRPVSMPSSLKVRDGGIEIGFTQKLDQELAEDPESFNLSGSDLRWTQSYGTGEFQVGHRASAVPPKGRTKFPVKSSRLLPDGKSVFVEVENLQPVHMMQIDLDLETDEGEEIVTKIWNTIHVAK
;
A
#
# COMPACT_ATOMS: atom_id res chain seq x y z
N MET A 1 -39.11 22.78 42.99
CA MET A 1 -39.13 24.19 42.54
C MET A 1 -39.02 24.18 41.02
N THR A 2 -40.13 24.01 40.31
CA THR A 2 -41.06 25.03 39.76
C THR A 2 -40.53 25.77 38.53
N HIS A 3 -41.04 25.36 37.37
CA HIS A 3 -41.24 26.14 36.13
C HIS A 3 -42.07 27.42 36.38
N PRO A 4 -42.10 28.38 35.43
CA PRO A 4 -43.11 28.42 34.34
C PRO A 4 -42.50 28.87 32.99
N GLY A 5 -43.10 28.79 31.79
CA GLY A 5 -44.41 28.40 31.24
C GLY A 5 -44.35 28.69 29.72
N SER A 6 -44.68 27.73 28.84
CA SER A 6 -45.95 27.57 28.08
C SER A 6 -46.19 28.54 26.89
N GLY A 7 -46.29 27.98 25.66
CA GLY A 7 -46.56 28.63 24.34
C GLY A 7 -48.02 29.08 24.13
N PRO A 8 -48.71 28.88 22.97
CA PRO A 8 -48.34 28.31 21.65
C PRO A 8 -48.88 29.13 20.42
N VAL A 9 -48.76 28.62 19.17
CA VAL A 9 -49.82 28.47 18.13
C VAL A 9 -49.21 28.00 16.78
N ARG A 10 -49.89 27.02 16.17
CA ARG A 10 -49.66 26.38 14.85
C ARG A 10 -50.29 27.20 13.70
N SER A 11 -49.77 27.13 12.47
CA SER A 11 -50.40 26.38 11.35
C SER A 11 -49.79 26.67 9.96
N CYS A 12 -49.51 25.57 9.24
CA CYS A 12 -49.58 25.29 7.80
C CYS A 12 -49.73 26.42 6.76
N LEU A 13 -48.91 26.33 5.70
CA LEU A 13 -49.44 26.22 4.34
C LEU A 13 -48.50 25.42 3.41
N SER A 14 -49.11 24.48 2.70
CA SER A 14 -48.57 23.61 1.66
C SER A 14 -49.22 23.99 0.33
N MET A 15 -48.53 23.78 -0.80
CA MET A 15 -49.11 23.52 -2.14
C MET A 15 -47.96 23.06 -3.06
N ARG A 16 -47.88 21.76 -3.40
CA ARG A 16 -48.49 21.08 -4.57
C ARG A 16 -47.97 21.57 -5.92
N TRP A 17 -47.30 20.67 -6.63
CA TRP A 17 -47.40 20.57 -8.10
C TRP A 17 -47.94 19.18 -8.46
N THR A 18 -49.09 19.18 -9.12
CA THR A 18 -49.82 18.03 -9.65
C THR A 18 -49.28 17.64 -11.03
N GLY A 19 -49.15 16.34 -11.29
CA GLY A 19 -48.77 15.81 -12.61
C GLY A 19 -49.95 15.56 -13.56
N LYS A 20 -49.59 15.21 -14.80
CA LYS A 20 -50.23 14.21 -15.70
C LYS A 20 -49.27 13.99 -16.89
N ARG A 21 -48.57 12.84 -17.04
CA ARG A 21 -48.96 11.49 -17.54
C ARG A 21 -49.36 11.43 -19.02
N LEU A 22 -48.57 10.75 -19.87
CA LEU A 22 -48.83 9.37 -20.40
C LEU A 22 -47.76 8.92 -21.42
N SER A 23 -47.48 7.61 -21.40
CA SER A 23 -46.55 6.74 -22.15
C SER A 23 -47.25 6.09 -23.39
N PRO A 24 -46.78 4.96 -23.99
CA PRO A 24 -45.47 4.50 -24.53
C PRO A 24 -45.58 3.90 -25.96
N SER A 25 -44.48 3.49 -26.63
CA SER A 25 -44.39 2.21 -27.40
C SER A 25 -43.03 1.93 -28.09
N THR A 26 -42.33 0.91 -27.58
CA THR A 26 -41.86 -0.34 -28.23
C THR A 26 -40.97 -0.40 -29.51
N THR A 27 -39.84 -1.14 -29.32
CA THR A 27 -39.23 -2.24 -30.14
C THR A 27 -38.31 -2.05 -31.37
N THR A 28 -37.04 -2.49 -31.15
CA THR A 28 -36.20 -3.48 -31.87
C THR A 28 -35.55 -3.29 -33.26
N VAL A 29 -34.26 -3.68 -33.24
CA VAL A 29 -33.47 -4.51 -34.20
C VAL A 29 -32.63 -3.82 -35.29
N THR A 30 -31.37 -4.26 -35.30
CA THR A 30 -30.18 -4.07 -36.15
C THR A 30 -30.33 -4.66 -37.58
N PRO A 31 -29.29 -4.83 -38.44
CA PRO A 31 -28.01 -4.12 -38.73
C PRO A 31 -27.78 -3.89 -40.27
N VAL A 32 -26.55 -3.48 -40.67
CA VAL A 32 -25.76 -3.94 -41.85
C VAL A 32 -25.32 -2.90 -42.93
N SER A 33 -23.99 -2.85 -43.09
CA SER A 33 -23.13 -2.67 -44.28
C SER A 33 -22.96 -1.33 -45.04
N SER A 34 -21.67 -0.96 -45.10
CA SER A 34 -20.85 -0.81 -46.32
C SER A 34 -20.91 0.43 -47.24
N SER A 35 -19.69 0.91 -47.50
CA SER A 35 -19.11 1.30 -48.80
C SER A 35 -18.98 2.80 -49.17
N LYS A 36 -17.70 3.18 -49.26
CA LYS A 36 -16.98 3.85 -50.37
C LYS A 36 -17.57 5.09 -51.09
N ARG A 37 -16.71 6.14 -51.06
CA ARG A 37 -16.14 6.96 -52.17
C ARG A 37 -16.87 8.19 -52.74
N SER A 38 -16.06 9.27 -52.76
CA SER A 38 -15.72 10.23 -53.84
C SER A 38 -16.59 11.48 -54.13
N PHE A 39 -15.89 12.64 -54.05
CA PHE A 39 -15.76 13.81 -54.96
C PHE A 39 -16.92 14.15 -55.94
N ASN A 40 -17.36 15.40 -56.18
CA ASN A 40 -16.59 16.59 -56.58
C ASN A 40 -17.49 17.87 -56.65
N THR A 41 -16.87 19.04 -56.39
CA THR A 41 -17.00 20.39 -57.01
C THR A 41 -18.35 21.00 -57.46
N CYS A 42 -18.56 22.30 -57.16
CA CYS A 42 -18.90 23.33 -58.17
C CYS A 42 -18.66 24.78 -57.69
N ALA A 43 -18.27 25.66 -58.62
CA ALA A 43 -17.95 27.08 -58.44
C ALA A 43 -19.01 28.00 -59.09
N HIS A 44 -19.04 29.29 -58.76
CA HIS A 44 -19.66 30.36 -59.59
C HIS A 44 -18.97 31.74 -59.45
N PHE A 45 -18.77 32.38 -60.61
CA PHE A 45 -18.28 33.74 -60.98
C PHE A 45 -19.36 34.85 -60.69
N PRO A 46 -19.21 36.21 -60.93
CA PRO A 46 -18.55 36.86 -62.10
C PRO A 46 -18.04 38.37 -62.10
N LYS A 47 -17.23 38.71 -63.14
CA LYS A 47 -17.21 39.93 -64.05
C LYS A 47 -16.76 41.34 -63.52
N ILE A 48 -16.11 42.31 -64.24
CA ILE A 48 -15.88 42.62 -65.69
C ILE A 48 -14.74 43.69 -65.95
N LYS A 49 -13.98 43.51 -67.06
CA LYS A 49 -13.29 44.38 -68.10
C LYS A 49 -12.62 45.76 -67.81
N ILE A 50 -11.66 46.34 -68.57
CA ILE A 50 -10.50 46.03 -69.48
C ILE A 50 -10.02 47.41 -70.04
N MET A 51 -8.70 47.68 -70.11
CA MET A 51 -8.08 48.53 -71.17
C MET A 51 -6.65 48.04 -71.47
N LYS A 52 -6.26 48.03 -72.76
CA LYS A 52 -5.12 47.29 -73.35
C LYS A 52 -3.94 48.20 -73.77
N ARG A 53 -2.69 47.70 -73.63
CA ARG A 53 -1.62 47.49 -74.67
C ARG A 53 -0.19 47.53 -74.06
N THR A 54 0.40 46.36 -73.79
CA THR A 54 1.56 45.69 -74.47
C THR A 54 2.97 46.20 -74.14
N LEU A 55 3.66 45.52 -73.20
CA LEU A 55 4.98 44.87 -73.38
C LEU A 55 5.23 43.91 -72.20
N SER A 56 5.80 42.73 -72.49
CA SER A 56 6.00 41.59 -71.57
C SER A 56 6.77 41.90 -70.29
N TYR A 57 6.16 41.69 -69.12
CA TYR A 57 6.80 41.29 -67.85
C TYR A 57 5.70 40.79 -66.89
N ILE A 58 5.47 39.47 -66.82
CA ILE A 58 4.81 38.84 -65.67
C ILE A 58 5.50 37.50 -65.41
N VAL A 59 6.41 37.48 -64.43
CA VAL A 59 6.50 36.37 -63.48
C VAL A 59 6.35 36.98 -62.10
N MET A 60 5.38 36.45 -61.37
CA MET A 60 4.91 36.88 -60.05
C MET A 60 6.05 37.18 -59.07
N CYS A 61 6.03 38.38 -58.50
CA CYS A 61 6.39 38.57 -57.11
C CYS A 61 5.14 38.24 -56.27
N LEU A 62 5.10 37.06 -55.66
CA LEU A 62 4.31 36.79 -54.46
C LEU A 62 5.15 35.97 -53.49
N SER A 63 5.60 36.67 -52.44
CA SER A 63 5.83 36.17 -51.08
C SER A 63 6.48 34.79 -50.92
N ALA A 64 7.80 34.79 -50.69
CA ALA A 64 8.46 33.73 -49.96
C ALA A 64 7.87 33.66 -48.54
N LEU A 65 7.10 32.61 -48.24
CA LEU A 65 6.96 32.16 -46.86
C LEU A 65 8.37 31.77 -46.38
N PRO A 66 8.84 32.28 -45.24
CA PRO A 66 10.12 31.83 -44.70
C PRO A 66 9.97 30.35 -44.36
N LEU A 67 10.75 29.50 -45.01
CA LEU A 67 11.12 28.20 -44.45
C LEU A 67 11.61 28.52 -43.03
N THR A 68 10.88 28.12 -41.99
CA THR A 68 11.34 28.27 -40.61
C THR A 68 12.48 27.30 -40.41
N ALA A 69 13.66 27.69 -40.90
CA ALA A 69 14.88 26.91 -40.84
C ALA A 69 15.49 27.05 -39.44
N ALA A 70 15.66 25.93 -38.74
CA ALA A 70 16.31 25.87 -37.44
C ALA A 70 17.64 25.09 -37.54
N PRO A 71 18.65 25.35 -36.68
CA PRO A 71 19.93 24.65 -36.74
C PRO A 71 19.83 23.14 -36.55
N GLY A 72 20.67 22.37 -37.24
CA GLY A 72 20.76 20.91 -37.18
C GLY A 72 19.94 20.17 -38.24
N LEU A 73 20.10 18.85 -38.33
CA LEU A 73 19.35 17.96 -39.22
C LEU A 73 18.31 17.16 -38.44
N ILE A 74 17.19 16.82 -39.08
CA ILE A 74 16.23 15.87 -38.51
C ILE A 74 16.83 14.47 -38.66
N GLY A 75 17.09 13.80 -37.54
CA GLY A 75 17.49 12.40 -37.47
C GLY A 75 16.30 11.51 -37.19
N GLU A 76 15.94 10.68 -38.16
CA GLU A 76 14.96 9.60 -38.03
C GLU A 76 15.74 8.29 -37.80
N TYR A 77 15.59 7.70 -36.62
CA TYR A 77 16.25 6.46 -36.21
C TYR A 77 15.27 5.31 -36.35
N PHE A 78 15.71 4.19 -36.91
CA PHE A 78 14.89 3.02 -37.17
C PHE A 78 15.51 1.80 -36.52
N LYS A 79 14.71 1.07 -35.75
CA LYS A 79 15.08 -0.25 -35.26
C LYS A 79 14.79 -1.26 -36.37
N LEU A 80 15.73 -2.18 -36.62
CA LEU A 80 15.58 -3.24 -37.62
C LEU A 80 15.38 -4.56 -36.87
N GLU A 81 14.36 -5.32 -37.24
CA GLU A 81 13.97 -6.56 -36.53
C GLU A 81 14.86 -7.75 -36.92
N ASP A 82 15.32 -7.77 -38.17
CA ASP A 82 16.20 -8.83 -38.68
C ASP A 82 17.67 -8.52 -38.43
N LYS A 83 18.46 -9.56 -38.17
CA LYS A 83 19.93 -9.45 -38.17
C LYS A 83 20.38 -9.07 -39.57
N LEU A 84 21.01 -7.91 -39.68
CA LEU A 84 21.57 -7.44 -40.93
C LEU A 84 22.73 -8.37 -41.37
N GLY A 85 22.54 -9.05 -42.50
CA GLY A 85 23.59 -9.78 -43.20
C GLY A 85 24.37 -8.88 -44.18
N ASP A 86 24.90 -9.47 -45.26
CA ASP A 86 25.64 -8.73 -46.30
C ASP A 86 24.73 -7.82 -47.17
N GLU A 87 23.41 -7.98 -47.07
CA GLU A 87 22.42 -7.21 -47.83
C GLU A 87 21.91 -6.02 -47.02
N PHE A 88 22.65 -4.91 -47.08
CA PHE A 88 22.17 -3.63 -46.55
C PHE A 88 21.15 -3.04 -47.53
N GLU A 89 19.90 -2.95 -47.13
CA GLU A 89 18.85 -2.25 -47.88
C GLU A 89 18.35 -1.03 -47.12
N VAL A 90 17.93 0.01 -47.85
CA VAL A 90 17.23 1.16 -47.26
C VAL A 90 15.76 0.77 -47.15
N PRO A 91 15.22 0.50 -45.95
CA PRO A 91 13.85 0.05 -45.80
C PRO A 91 12.89 1.13 -46.29
N VAL A 92 11.85 0.71 -47.01
CA VAL A 92 10.68 1.53 -47.32
C VAL A 92 9.63 1.24 -46.26
N ASP A 93 8.93 2.28 -45.78
CA ASP A 93 7.77 2.18 -44.88
C ASP A 93 8.01 1.76 -43.41
N LEU A 94 9.18 2.05 -42.83
CA LEU A 94 9.37 1.94 -41.38
C LEU A 94 8.88 3.18 -40.63
N THR A 95 8.23 2.95 -39.49
CA THR A 95 7.98 4.01 -38.50
C THR A 95 9.28 4.26 -37.72
N PRO A 96 9.73 5.52 -37.56
CA PRO A 96 10.89 5.81 -36.77
C PRO A 96 10.74 5.35 -35.31
N TRP A 97 11.80 4.75 -34.77
CA TRP A 97 11.99 4.43 -33.36
C TRP A 97 12.27 5.68 -32.51
N LEU A 98 12.97 6.66 -33.08
CA LEU A 98 13.27 7.94 -32.45
C LEU A 98 13.37 9.02 -33.53
N VAL A 99 12.75 10.18 -33.30
CA VAL A 99 12.95 11.38 -34.12
C VAL A 99 13.54 12.47 -33.23
N ARG A 100 14.68 13.04 -33.65
CA ARG A 100 15.29 14.18 -32.94
C ARG A 100 16.05 15.11 -33.89
N VAL A 101 16.51 16.23 -33.36
CA VAL A 101 17.41 17.15 -34.09
C VAL A 101 18.85 16.87 -33.68
N ASP A 102 19.68 16.50 -34.65
CA ASP A 102 21.12 16.35 -34.48
C ASP A 102 21.85 17.56 -35.03
N LYS A 103 22.60 18.25 -34.17
CA LYS A 103 23.32 19.48 -34.56
C LYS A 103 24.41 19.23 -35.60
N ALA A 104 24.96 18.02 -35.65
CA ALA A 104 25.88 17.54 -36.67
C ALA A 104 25.81 16.00 -36.77
N VAL A 105 26.16 15.45 -37.93
CA VAL A 105 26.43 14.02 -38.09
C VAL A 105 27.90 13.77 -37.78
N ASN A 106 28.24 13.81 -36.49
CA ASN A 106 29.60 13.60 -35.97
C ASN A 106 29.56 12.63 -34.78
N PHE A 107 29.10 11.42 -35.04
CA PHE A 107 28.92 10.37 -34.04
C PHE A 107 30.15 9.47 -34.02
N SER A 108 30.97 9.61 -32.97
CA SER A 108 32.07 8.69 -32.70
C SER A 108 31.56 7.29 -32.35
N GLN A 109 32.44 6.30 -32.40
CA GLN A 109 32.12 4.92 -32.04
C GLN A 109 31.47 4.83 -30.65
N SER A 110 30.27 4.26 -30.58
CA SER A 110 29.56 4.05 -29.32
C SER A 110 30.17 2.89 -28.50
N LYS A 111 30.07 2.98 -27.16
CA LYS A 111 30.42 1.87 -26.24
C LYS A 111 29.20 1.06 -25.79
N GLY A 112 27.99 1.53 -26.12
CA GLY A 112 26.71 0.89 -25.84
C GLY A 112 25.66 1.37 -26.83
N ASP A 113 24.55 1.93 -26.35
CA ASP A 113 23.55 2.52 -27.23
C ASP A 113 24.14 3.65 -28.10
N PHE A 114 23.59 3.82 -29.30
CA PHE A 114 24.07 4.78 -30.27
C PHE A 114 23.58 6.17 -29.91
N HIS A 115 24.33 6.85 -29.04
CA HIS A 115 24.17 8.26 -28.66
C HIS A 115 22.77 8.63 -28.19
N GLY A 116 22.20 7.90 -27.22
CA GLY A 116 20.89 8.20 -26.63
C GLY A 116 19.70 7.69 -27.44
N SER A 117 19.93 6.80 -28.40
CA SER A 117 18.88 6.18 -29.21
C SER A 117 18.31 4.91 -28.61
N LYS A 118 18.92 4.33 -27.55
CA LYS A 118 18.58 3.00 -27.03
C LYS A 118 18.75 1.86 -28.07
N LEU A 119 19.43 2.11 -29.19
CA LEU A 119 19.76 1.13 -30.22
C LEU A 119 21.26 0.81 -30.15
N ALA A 120 21.65 -0.45 -29.99
CA ALA A 120 23.06 -0.85 -29.91
C ALA A 120 23.58 -1.50 -31.20
N ASP A 121 22.72 -2.25 -31.89
CA ASP A 121 22.97 -2.89 -33.18
C ASP A 121 21.67 -2.93 -34.00
N ASN A 122 21.76 -3.40 -35.25
CA ASN A 122 20.63 -3.57 -36.18
C ASN A 122 19.73 -2.33 -36.25
N PHE A 123 20.33 -1.21 -36.67
CA PHE A 123 19.58 0.04 -36.81
C PHE A 123 19.99 0.81 -38.06
N MET A 124 19.10 1.71 -38.47
CA MET A 124 19.35 2.70 -39.51
C MET A 124 19.07 4.11 -38.97
N VAL A 125 19.79 5.11 -39.48
CA VAL A 125 19.50 6.52 -39.26
C VAL A 125 19.40 7.23 -40.60
N ARG A 126 18.37 8.06 -40.75
CA ARG A 126 18.21 8.98 -41.86
C ARG A 126 18.25 10.40 -41.34
N TRP A 127 19.31 11.13 -41.68
CA TRP A 127 19.40 12.57 -41.45
C TRP A 127 18.92 13.32 -42.68
N SER A 128 18.00 14.27 -42.50
CA SER A 128 17.52 15.14 -43.58
C SER A 128 17.43 16.60 -43.18
N GLY A 129 17.69 17.49 -44.14
CA GLY A 129 17.63 18.94 -43.95
C GLY A 129 18.28 19.66 -45.11
N ALA A 130 18.96 20.76 -44.82
CA ALA A 130 19.72 21.55 -45.78
C ALA A 130 21.13 21.86 -45.25
N ILE A 131 22.08 21.95 -46.16
CA ILE A 131 23.44 22.42 -45.91
C ILE A 131 23.67 23.74 -46.64
N THR A 132 24.16 24.75 -45.93
CA THR A 132 24.45 26.08 -46.49
C THR A 132 25.92 26.17 -46.87
N VAL A 133 26.17 26.47 -48.14
CA VAL A 133 27.49 26.50 -48.75
C VAL A 133 27.89 27.97 -48.97
N PRO A 134 28.95 28.48 -48.33
CA PRO A 134 29.25 29.92 -48.31
C PRO A 134 29.81 30.47 -49.62
N LYS A 135 30.44 29.63 -50.46
CA LYS A 135 31.06 30.05 -51.73
C LYS A 135 30.80 29.01 -52.81
N GLU A 136 30.62 29.44 -54.05
CA GLU A 136 30.57 28.52 -55.18
C GLU A 136 31.94 27.82 -55.37
N GLY A 137 31.92 26.52 -55.67
CA GLY A 137 33.11 25.78 -56.09
C GLY A 137 32.98 24.27 -55.94
N ASN A 138 34.11 23.58 -56.08
CA ASN A 138 34.20 22.14 -55.87
C ASN A 138 34.31 21.82 -54.37
N TYR A 139 33.30 21.16 -53.83
CA TYR A 139 33.30 20.63 -52.46
C TYR A 139 33.55 19.13 -52.50
N LEU A 140 34.46 18.66 -51.66
CA LEU A 140 34.60 17.23 -51.38
C LEU A 140 33.81 16.93 -50.11
N PHE A 141 32.88 15.98 -50.19
CA PHE A 141 32.20 15.41 -49.04
C PHE A 141 32.78 14.03 -48.74
N ALA A 142 32.84 13.67 -47.47
CA ALA A 142 33.23 12.34 -47.05
C ALA A 142 32.32 11.83 -45.92
N THR A 143 32.03 10.54 -45.94
CA THR A 143 31.45 9.83 -44.80
C THR A 143 32.52 8.89 -44.24
N SER A 144 32.75 8.95 -42.93
CA SER A 144 33.45 7.92 -42.19
C SER A 144 32.40 7.17 -41.40
N SER A 145 32.17 5.88 -41.70
CA SER A 145 31.22 5.06 -40.95
C SER A 145 31.77 3.68 -40.63
N LYS A 146 31.28 3.09 -39.52
CA LYS A 146 31.31 1.65 -39.30
C LYS A 146 30.02 1.10 -39.91
N ASP A 147 30.15 0.18 -40.86
CA ASP A 147 29.09 -0.23 -41.78
C ASP A 147 28.57 0.90 -42.69
N GLY A 148 27.46 0.66 -43.38
CA GLY A 148 27.06 1.40 -44.58
C GLY A 148 26.62 2.85 -44.33
N SER A 149 27.10 3.79 -45.15
CA SER A 149 26.53 5.15 -45.24
C SER A 149 26.48 5.69 -46.66
N ARG A 150 25.52 6.58 -46.93
CA ARG A 150 25.37 7.32 -48.19
C ARG A 150 25.03 8.78 -47.93
N LEU A 151 25.63 9.68 -48.70
CA LEU A 151 25.35 11.13 -48.64
C LEU A 151 24.83 11.62 -49.99
N TYR A 152 23.69 12.30 -49.93
CA TYR A 152 23.02 12.92 -51.07
C TYR A 152 22.96 14.44 -50.89
N LEU A 153 23.14 15.16 -52.00
CA LEU A 153 22.85 16.59 -52.11
C LEU A 153 21.81 16.79 -53.23
N GLY A 154 20.63 17.26 -52.86
CA GLY A 154 19.42 17.09 -53.68
C GLY A 154 19.17 15.61 -53.97
N ASP A 155 18.95 15.29 -55.24
CA ASP A 155 18.76 13.91 -55.71
C ASP A 155 20.08 13.21 -56.09
N LYS A 156 21.23 13.90 -56.01
CA LYS A 156 22.53 13.37 -56.42
C LYS A 156 23.22 12.64 -55.27
N LEU A 157 23.56 11.37 -55.48
CA LEU A 157 24.46 10.61 -54.61
C LEU A 157 25.89 11.16 -54.76
N VAL A 158 26.45 11.67 -53.66
CA VAL A 158 27.78 12.30 -53.63
C VAL A 158 28.81 11.37 -52.97
N VAL A 159 28.42 10.65 -51.92
CA VAL A 159 29.30 9.66 -51.27
C VAL A 159 28.54 8.34 -51.14
N ASP A 160 29.14 7.27 -51.66
CA ASP A 160 28.66 5.90 -51.48
C ASP A 160 29.69 5.09 -50.67
N ASN A 161 29.36 4.84 -49.41
CA ASN A 161 30.13 4.01 -48.47
C ASN A 161 29.23 2.87 -47.95
N TRP A 162 28.46 2.25 -48.84
CA TRP A 162 27.45 1.27 -48.46
C TRP A 162 28.02 -0.13 -48.18
N GLY A 163 27.25 -0.94 -47.44
CA GLY A 163 27.58 -2.33 -47.08
C GLY A 163 28.31 -2.49 -45.73
N PRO A 164 28.46 -3.73 -45.24
CA PRO A 164 29.14 -4.02 -43.98
C PRO A 164 30.65 -3.79 -44.11
N HIS A 165 31.24 -3.06 -43.17
CA HIS A 165 32.69 -2.85 -43.13
C HIS A 165 33.14 -2.27 -41.78
N PRO A 166 34.39 -2.49 -41.36
CA PRO A 166 34.97 -1.74 -40.25
C PRO A 166 34.97 -0.23 -40.55
N MET A 167 35.35 0.59 -39.57
CA MET A 167 35.43 2.03 -39.74
C MET A 167 36.18 2.43 -41.01
N LYS A 168 35.47 2.99 -42.00
CA LYS A 168 36.00 3.28 -43.33
C LYS A 168 35.51 4.64 -43.79
N GLN A 169 36.40 5.39 -44.45
CA GLN A 169 36.07 6.67 -45.08
C GLN A 169 35.95 6.53 -46.59
N LYS A 170 34.88 7.09 -47.17
CA LYS A 170 34.73 7.33 -48.60
C LYS A 170 34.41 8.79 -48.86
N SER A 171 34.73 9.27 -50.05
CA SER A 171 34.51 10.66 -50.43
C SER A 171 34.06 10.79 -51.87
N GLY A 172 33.40 11.91 -52.19
CA GLY A 172 33.09 12.32 -53.55
C GLY A 172 33.07 13.83 -53.67
N THR A 173 33.30 14.31 -54.89
CA THR A 173 33.40 15.75 -55.18
C THR A 173 32.19 16.20 -55.99
N VAL A 174 31.62 17.33 -55.62
CA VAL A 174 30.51 17.96 -56.32
C VAL A 174 30.72 19.46 -56.40
N ARG A 175 30.42 20.05 -57.57
CA ARG A 175 30.40 21.49 -57.73
C ARG A 175 29.06 22.04 -57.22
N LEU A 176 29.10 22.97 -56.28
CA LEU A 176 27.92 23.58 -55.67
C LEU A 176 27.94 25.09 -55.90
N LYS A 177 26.77 25.68 -56.16
CA LYS A 177 26.56 27.13 -56.09
C LYS A 177 26.57 27.58 -54.63
N GLY A 178 26.92 28.84 -54.37
CA GLY A 178 26.73 29.42 -53.03
C GLY A 178 25.24 29.42 -52.66
N GLY A 179 24.91 29.12 -51.41
CA GLY A 179 23.53 29.04 -50.91
C GLY A 179 23.16 27.71 -50.26
N SER A 180 21.87 27.50 -50.01
CA SER A 180 21.34 26.32 -49.32
C SER A 180 21.06 25.18 -50.29
N HIS A 181 21.46 23.96 -49.92
CA HIS A 181 21.26 22.73 -50.70
C HIS A 181 20.59 21.67 -49.84
N PRO A 182 19.56 20.96 -50.31
CA PRO A 182 19.01 19.82 -49.58
C PRO A 182 20.10 18.77 -49.33
N VAL A 183 20.18 18.26 -48.10
CA VAL A 183 21.12 17.19 -47.73
C VAL A 183 20.36 16.04 -47.11
N ARG A 184 20.76 14.82 -47.50
CA ARG A 184 20.26 13.59 -46.89
C ARG A 184 21.41 12.62 -46.67
N VAL A 185 21.53 12.10 -45.45
CA VAL A 185 22.53 11.10 -45.09
C VAL A 185 21.79 9.87 -44.58
N ILE A 186 22.11 8.71 -45.14
CA ILE A 186 21.61 7.41 -44.66
C ILE A 186 22.78 6.69 -44.03
N TYR A 187 22.59 6.13 -42.85
CA TYR A 187 23.55 5.32 -42.13
C TYR A 187 22.88 4.06 -41.61
N GLN A 188 23.55 2.92 -41.70
CA GLN A 188 23.05 1.65 -41.22
C GLN A 188 24.17 0.90 -40.51
N ASN A 189 23.83 0.23 -39.42
CA ASN A 189 24.78 -0.45 -38.55
C ASN A 189 24.26 -1.82 -38.16
N GLY A 190 25.03 -2.88 -38.46
CA GLY A 190 24.65 -4.27 -38.21
C GLY A 190 25.15 -4.82 -36.88
N SER A 191 26.14 -4.19 -36.24
CA SER A 191 26.78 -4.72 -35.02
C SER A 191 27.13 -3.65 -34.00
N LYS A 192 27.33 -4.02 -32.73
CA LYS A 192 27.63 -3.07 -31.63
C LYS A 192 28.75 -2.09 -31.95
N GLY A 193 28.64 -0.85 -31.45
CA GLY A 193 29.67 0.18 -31.62
C GLY A 193 29.55 0.94 -32.94
N GLY A 194 28.33 1.36 -33.29
CA GLY A 194 28.08 2.19 -34.47
C GLY A 194 28.80 3.53 -34.41
N ALA A 195 29.17 4.05 -35.58
CA ALA A 195 29.87 5.32 -35.78
C ALA A 195 29.55 5.91 -37.15
N CYS A 196 29.25 7.21 -37.24
CA CYS A 196 29.04 7.91 -38.50
C CYS A 196 29.44 9.39 -38.39
N ILE A 197 30.42 9.80 -39.20
CA ILE A 197 30.95 11.16 -39.25
C ILE A 197 30.90 11.67 -40.68
N VAL A 198 30.21 12.78 -40.90
CA VAL A 198 30.16 13.49 -42.18
C VAL A 198 31.16 14.64 -42.16
N LYS A 199 32.04 14.65 -43.16
CA LYS A 199 33.09 15.64 -43.36
C LYS A 199 32.92 16.35 -44.69
N TRP A 200 33.44 17.56 -44.78
CA TRP A 200 33.56 18.29 -46.03
C TRP A 200 34.93 18.97 -46.17
N MET A 201 35.27 19.34 -47.38
CA MET A 201 36.39 20.23 -47.70
C MET A 201 35.85 21.29 -48.66
N ALA A 202 35.78 22.52 -48.18
CA ALA A 202 35.41 23.67 -49.01
C ALA A 202 36.52 24.00 -50.03
N PRO A 203 36.24 24.74 -51.12
CA PRO A 203 37.24 25.14 -52.10
C PRO A 203 38.44 25.85 -51.43
N GLY A 204 39.62 25.22 -51.49
CA GLY A 204 40.86 25.73 -50.86
C GLY A 204 40.98 25.49 -49.35
N GLY A 205 40.05 24.73 -48.74
CA GLY A 205 40.05 24.38 -47.33
C GLY A 205 40.67 23.01 -47.04
N LYS A 206 40.56 22.56 -45.78
CA LYS A 206 40.97 21.22 -45.31
C LYS A 206 39.74 20.34 -45.05
N LEU A 207 39.91 19.02 -45.10
CA LEU A 207 38.85 18.07 -44.77
C LEU A 207 38.56 18.10 -43.26
N GLU A 208 37.34 18.45 -42.89
CA GLU A 208 36.90 18.57 -41.49
C GLU A 208 35.46 18.10 -41.32
N ALA A 209 35.02 17.81 -40.09
CA ALA A 209 33.61 17.52 -39.83
C ALA A 209 32.75 18.71 -40.27
N VAL A 210 31.59 18.45 -40.88
CA VAL A 210 30.71 19.52 -41.34
C VAL A 210 30.29 20.38 -40.14
N PRO A 211 30.56 21.71 -40.15
CA PRO A 211 30.23 22.58 -39.03
C PRO A 211 28.73 22.57 -38.74
N THR A 212 28.37 22.58 -37.46
CA THR A 212 26.95 22.65 -37.03
C THR A 212 26.26 23.92 -37.56
N SER A 213 27.03 25.01 -37.74
CA SER A 213 26.55 26.31 -38.22
C SER A 213 26.08 26.32 -39.67
N VAL A 214 26.34 25.27 -40.44
CA VAL A 214 25.92 25.17 -41.85
C VAL A 214 24.77 24.18 -42.07
N LEU A 215 24.27 23.53 -41.01
CA LEU A 215 23.20 22.53 -41.09
C LEU A 215 21.89 23.09 -40.56
N PHE A 216 20.81 22.89 -41.32
CA PHE A 216 19.49 23.40 -40.99
C PHE A 216 18.40 22.39 -41.32
N HIS A 217 17.27 22.48 -40.64
CA HIS A 217 16.07 21.69 -40.93
C HIS A 217 14.82 22.55 -40.96
N ASP A 218 13.79 22.05 -41.63
CA ASP A 218 12.47 22.64 -41.65
C ASP A 218 11.68 22.23 -40.38
N VAL A 219 11.33 23.21 -39.55
CA VAL A 219 10.55 23.02 -38.32
C VAL A 219 9.16 22.43 -38.60
N ALA A 220 8.53 22.76 -39.73
CA ALA A 220 7.22 22.20 -40.09
C ALA A 220 7.34 20.71 -40.43
N LYS A 221 8.43 20.32 -41.11
CA LYS A 221 8.72 18.91 -41.41
C LYS A 221 8.97 18.10 -40.13
N LEU A 222 9.73 18.65 -39.17
CA LEU A 222 9.95 17.99 -37.88
C LEU A 222 8.63 17.76 -37.13
N LYS A 223 7.75 18.77 -37.07
CA LYS A 223 6.43 18.67 -36.41
C LYS A 223 5.50 17.64 -37.06
N GLY A 224 5.67 17.37 -38.36
CA GLY A 224 4.84 16.43 -39.12
C GLY A 224 5.26 14.97 -39.03
N LEU A 225 6.38 14.65 -38.35
CA LEU A 225 6.88 13.28 -38.23
C LEU A 225 6.35 12.60 -36.98
N ALA A 226 5.67 11.47 -37.16
CA ALA A 226 5.29 10.57 -36.07
C ALA A 226 6.37 9.51 -35.82
N TRP A 227 6.54 9.11 -34.56
CA TRP A 227 7.47 8.06 -34.14
C TRP A 227 6.95 7.37 -32.87
N ASP A 228 7.45 6.18 -32.56
CA ASP A 228 6.95 5.34 -31.45
C ASP A 228 7.47 5.82 -30.07
N GLU A 229 6.97 6.96 -29.61
CA GLU A 229 7.37 7.60 -28.36
C GLU A 229 7.06 6.72 -27.12
N GLN A 230 5.97 5.94 -27.19
CA GLN A 230 5.56 5.07 -26.08
C GLN A 230 6.49 3.87 -25.94
N ALA A 231 6.83 3.18 -27.03
CA ALA A 231 7.79 2.07 -26.98
C ALA A 231 9.19 2.56 -26.64
N PHE A 232 9.62 3.72 -27.17
CA PHE A 232 10.90 4.32 -26.84
C PHE A 232 11.02 4.64 -25.35
N THR A 233 9.99 5.23 -24.74
CA THR A 233 9.99 5.58 -23.31
C THR A 233 10.13 4.34 -22.43
N LYS A 234 9.46 3.24 -22.78
CA LYS A 234 9.51 1.96 -22.05
C LYS A 234 10.80 1.17 -22.22
N ALA A 235 11.51 1.32 -23.33
CA ALA A 235 12.71 0.53 -23.59
C ALA A 235 13.86 0.88 -22.64
N ALA A 236 14.56 -0.13 -22.13
CA ALA A 236 15.82 0.03 -21.41
C ALA A 236 16.99 0.19 -22.39
N SER A 237 18.05 0.90 -21.99
CA SER A 237 19.28 0.96 -22.79
C SER A 237 19.96 -0.43 -22.82
N PRO A 238 20.37 -0.95 -24.00
CA PRO A 238 20.84 -2.34 -24.15
C PRO A 238 22.10 -2.75 -23.37
N ASP A 239 22.83 -1.83 -22.73
CA ASP A 239 24.16 -2.10 -22.15
C ASP A 239 24.34 -1.61 -20.69
N VAL A 240 23.27 -1.41 -19.93
CA VAL A 240 23.39 -1.41 -18.47
C VAL A 240 23.01 -2.80 -17.98
N ALA A 241 24.00 -3.70 -17.90
CA ALA A 241 23.87 -4.83 -17.00
C ALA A 241 23.42 -4.27 -15.65
N PRO A 242 22.36 -4.78 -15.01
CA PRO A 242 21.96 -4.28 -13.71
C PRO A 242 23.21 -4.29 -12.83
N ALA A 243 23.56 -3.11 -12.30
CA ALA A 243 24.68 -3.00 -11.37
C ALA A 243 24.52 -4.13 -10.35
N LYS A 244 25.59 -4.89 -10.11
CA LYS A 244 25.54 -5.97 -9.10
C LYS A 244 24.94 -5.38 -7.83
N PRO A 245 23.91 -6.00 -7.23
CA PRO A 245 23.26 -5.45 -6.06
C PRO A 245 24.31 -5.09 -5.03
N VAL A 246 24.32 -3.81 -4.61
CA VAL A 246 25.19 -3.41 -3.51
C VAL A 246 24.63 -4.12 -2.28
N SER A 247 25.48 -4.92 -1.61
CA SER A 247 25.09 -5.62 -0.39
C SER A 247 24.46 -4.63 0.59
N GLY A 248 23.31 -4.98 1.18
CA GLY A 248 22.55 -4.10 2.08
C GLY A 248 21.89 -2.88 1.42
N SER A 249 21.69 -2.88 0.10
CA SER A 249 20.81 -1.89 -0.53
C SER A 249 19.35 -2.07 -0.14
N LEU A 250 18.54 -1.00 -0.20
CA LEU A 250 17.08 -1.10 -0.14
C LEU A 250 16.56 -1.71 -1.45
N PRO A 251 15.96 -2.92 -1.44
CA PRO A 251 15.52 -3.56 -2.67
C PRO A 251 14.39 -2.78 -3.36
N GLY A 252 14.51 -2.58 -4.67
CA GLY A 252 13.52 -1.83 -5.47
C GLY A 252 12.10 -2.42 -5.45
N LYS A 253 11.94 -3.71 -5.08
CA LYS A 253 10.63 -4.32 -4.90
C LYS A 253 9.75 -3.60 -3.86
N TYR A 254 10.34 -2.88 -2.90
CA TYR A 254 9.58 -2.11 -1.91
C TYR A 254 9.18 -0.70 -2.40
N GLY A 255 9.61 -0.28 -3.59
CA GLY A 255 9.39 1.07 -4.12
C GLY A 255 10.43 2.09 -3.67
N ASN A 256 10.07 3.37 -3.70
CA ASN A 256 11.00 4.47 -3.37
C ASN A 256 11.30 4.55 -1.87
N PHE A 257 10.44 3.99 -1.02
CA PHE A 257 10.60 4.06 0.43
C PHE A 257 10.06 2.81 1.13
N VAL A 258 10.55 2.58 2.35
CA VAL A 258 9.96 1.63 3.31
C VAL A 258 9.72 2.33 4.63
N SER A 259 8.51 2.17 5.15
CA SER A 259 8.14 2.62 6.48
C SER A 259 8.47 1.52 7.49
N THR A 260 9.30 1.83 8.49
CA THR A 260 9.67 0.88 9.54
C THR A 260 10.29 1.58 10.75
N ALA A 261 10.43 0.88 11.87
CA ALA A 261 11.33 1.31 12.93
C ALA A 261 12.79 1.07 12.50
N LEU A 262 13.64 2.10 12.59
CA LEU A 262 15.05 2.00 12.19
C LEU A 262 15.99 2.40 13.32
N ARG A 263 16.88 1.49 13.73
CA ARG A 263 18.01 1.84 14.60
C ARG A 263 19.08 2.57 13.75
N VAL A 264 19.29 3.86 14.03
CA VAL A 264 20.30 4.68 13.34
C VAL A 264 21.62 4.80 14.08
N GLY A 265 21.65 4.48 15.38
CA GLY A 265 22.88 4.48 16.15
C GLY A 265 22.65 4.33 17.65
N LYS A 266 23.59 4.87 18.43
CA LYS A 266 23.50 5.00 19.88
C LYS A 266 23.87 6.42 20.27
N ASP A 267 23.22 6.95 21.29
CA ASP A 267 23.51 8.24 21.90
C ASP A 267 23.68 8.09 23.43
N SER A 268 23.80 9.19 24.16
CA SER A 268 23.99 9.18 25.61
C SER A 268 22.77 8.65 26.39
N LYS A 269 21.60 8.54 25.75
CA LYS A 269 20.33 8.07 26.34
C LYS A 269 20.00 6.62 25.93
N GLY A 270 20.80 5.99 25.06
CA GLY A 270 20.65 4.59 24.66
C GLY A 270 20.67 4.40 23.15
N ASP A 271 19.82 3.52 22.65
CA ASP A 271 19.66 3.34 21.21
C ASP A 271 18.98 4.56 20.58
N ASN A 272 19.59 5.12 19.54
CA ASN A 272 18.99 6.15 18.71
C ASN A 272 18.14 5.46 17.63
N VAL A 273 16.82 5.51 17.82
CA VAL A 273 15.83 4.82 16.96
C VAL A 273 14.87 5.85 16.37
N ALA A 274 14.61 5.75 15.07
CA ALA A 274 13.49 6.41 14.40
C ALA A 274 12.33 5.41 14.35
N PHE A 275 11.36 5.53 15.27
CA PHE A 275 10.27 4.55 15.38
C PHE A 275 9.28 4.59 14.20
N ARG A 276 9.06 5.78 13.63
CA ARG A 276 8.27 5.97 12.40
C ARG A 276 9.18 6.45 11.28
N SER A 277 10.18 5.63 10.92
CA SER A 277 11.11 5.99 9.84
C SER A 277 10.45 5.83 8.48
N ARG A 278 10.72 6.79 7.58
CA ARG A 278 10.63 6.65 6.13
C ARG A 278 12.04 6.47 5.61
N VAL A 279 12.42 5.24 5.30
CA VAL A 279 13.70 4.95 4.65
C VAL A 279 13.53 5.17 3.16
N ILE A 280 14.07 6.26 2.64
CA ILE A 280 13.90 6.71 1.26
C ILE A 280 15.16 6.39 0.47
N ARG A 281 15.00 5.67 -0.63
CA ARG A 281 16.04 5.40 -1.62
C ARG A 281 16.30 6.65 -2.47
N LEU A 282 17.56 6.96 -2.70
CA LEU A 282 17.99 8.14 -3.47
C LEU A 282 18.70 7.79 -4.78
N ASP A 283 19.04 6.52 -5.00
CA ASP A 283 19.66 6.00 -6.21
C ASP A 283 18.92 4.74 -6.71
N PRO A 284 18.98 4.40 -8.01
CA PRO A 284 18.25 3.23 -8.53
C PRO A 284 18.62 1.91 -7.85
N GLN A 285 19.84 1.79 -7.32
CA GLN A 285 20.32 0.58 -6.67
C GLN A 285 19.85 0.44 -5.21
N GLY A 286 19.37 1.50 -4.57
CA GLY A 286 19.06 1.47 -3.14
C GLY A 286 20.29 1.51 -2.24
N ALA A 287 21.46 1.85 -2.79
CA ALA A 287 22.70 1.94 -2.04
C ALA A 287 22.86 3.26 -1.29
N VAL A 288 22.13 4.30 -1.70
CA VAL A 288 22.07 5.60 -1.05
C VAL A 288 20.67 5.81 -0.50
N CYS A 289 20.57 6.07 0.80
CA CYS A 289 19.29 6.25 1.46
C CYS A 289 19.38 7.34 2.53
N VAL A 290 18.22 7.91 2.84
CA VAL A 290 18.00 8.70 4.04
C VAL A 290 16.87 8.09 4.87
N ALA A 291 16.85 8.38 6.17
CA ALA A 291 15.79 8.00 7.09
C ALA A 291 15.16 9.26 7.69
N PHE A 292 13.89 9.50 7.40
CA PHE A 292 13.11 10.58 8.02
C PHE A 292 12.21 10.03 9.12
N ASP A 293 12.25 10.61 10.31
CA ASP A 293 11.47 10.15 11.46
C ASP A 293 10.20 11.00 11.63
N ALA A 294 9.04 10.40 11.35
CA ALA A 294 7.76 11.08 11.40
C ALA A 294 7.28 11.42 12.84
N ASP A 295 7.90 10.87 13.88
CA ASP A 295 7.59 11.28 15.26
C ASP A 295 8.26 12.62 15.59
N THR A 296 9.52 12.80 15.18
CA THR A 296 10.37 13.94 15.58
C THR A 296 10.64 14.95 14.49
N MET A 297 10.13 14.73 13.27
CA MET A 297 10.36 15.56 12.09
C MET A 297 11.85 15.77 11.76
N ARG A 298 12.72 14.85 12.20
CA ARG A 298 14.17 14.91 11.92
C ARG A 298 14.52 14.04 10.73
N MET A 299 15.52 14.47 9.99
CA MET A 299 16.25 13.59 9.09
C MET A 299 17.24 12.76 9.94
N ALA A 300 16.81 11.58 10.41
CA ALA A 300 17.53 10.79 11.41
C ALA A 300 18.93 10.37 10.96
N ALA A 301 19.09 10.00 9.68
CA ALA A 301 20.40 9.68 9.10
C ALA A 301 20.38 9.71 7.56
N GLY A 302 21.56 9.87 6.98
CA GLY A 302 21.83 9.60 5.56
C GLY A 302 23.08 8.72 5.42
N TRP A 303 23.06 7.76 4.51
CA TRP A 303 24.20 6.87 4.27
C TRP A 303 24.35 6.48 2.79
N THR A 304 25.56 6.03 2.44
CA THR A 304 25.90 5.54 1.11
C THR A 304 26.41 4.10 1.16
N GLN A 305 26.55 3.46 -0.01
CA GLN A 305 27.16 2.14 -0.22
C GLN A 305 26.40 0.92 0.36
N GLY A 306 25.06 0.95 0.43
CA GLY A 306 24.25 -0.24 0.74
C GLY A 306 24.27 -0.64 2.22
N GLY A 307 24.08 0.33 3.11
CA GLY A 307 24.18 0.09 4.54
C GLY A 307 23.02 -0.65 5.22
N LEU A 308 21.90 -0.93 4.55
CA LEU A 308 20.65 -1.32 5.19
C LEU A 308 20.59 -2.82 5.53
N ARG A 309 20.16 -3.12 6.75
CA ARG A 309 19.84 -4.47 7.22
C ARG A 309 18.35 -4.51 7.55
N LEU A 310 17.57 -5.04 6.60
CA LEU A 310 16.16 -5.34 6.84
C LEU A 310 16.07 -6.64 7.64
N GLU A 311 15.72 -6.51 8.91
CA GLU A 311 15.57 -7.59 9.87
C GLU A 311 14.23 -7.46 10.57
N GLY A 312 13.79 -8.53 11.23
CA GLY A 312 12.51 -8.55 11.93
C GLY A 312 11.48 -9.38 11.19
N LEU A 313 10.27 -9.41 11.73
CA LEU A 313 9.24 -10.36 11.34
C LEU A 313 8.82 -10.26 9.86
N PRO A 314 8.54 -9.08 9.28
CA PRO A 314 8.10 -9.00 7.90
C PRO A 314 9.22 -9.37 6.91
N PHE A 315 10.49 -9.15 7.28
CA PHE A 315 11.62 -9.29 6.37
C PHE A 315 12.33 -10.65 6.47
N THR A 316 12.72 -11.05 7.68
CA THR A 316 13.50 -12.28 7.93
C THR A 316 12.76 -13.30 8.78
N GLY A 317 11.61 -12.93 9.36
CA GLY A 317 10.90 -13.76 10.34
C GLY A 317 11.60 -13.83 11.72
N GLY A 318 12.63 -13.02 11.95
CA GLY A 318 13.41 -13.03 13.20
C GLY A 318 12.70 -12.31 14.35
N HIS A 319 12.64 -12.92 15.53
CA HIS A 319 12.13 -12.28 16.75
C HIS A 319 13.15 -11.27 17.32
N GLY A 320 12.66 -10.10 17.74
CA GLY A 320 13.45 -9.11 18.51
C GLY A 320 14.54 -8.36 17.75
N ALA A 321 14.79 -8.70 16.49
CA ALA A 321 15.57 -7.89 15.57
C ALA A 321 14.64 -6.89 14.88
N PHE A 322 15.09 -5.64 14.72
CA PHE A 322 14.39 -4.64 13.92
C PHE A 322 15.42 -3.90 13.05
N PRO A 323 15.00 -3.33 11.91
CA PRO A 323 15.92 -2.81 10.91
C PRO A 323 16.99 -1.86 11.45
N SER A 324 18.18 -1.95 10.86
CA SER A 324 19.31 -1.09 11.18
C SER A 324 20.12 -0.74 9.95
N HIS A 325 21.09 0.17 10.09
CA HIS A 325 22.05 0.42 9.04
C HIS A 325 23.50 0.33 9.53
N SER A 326 24.39 -0.14 8.66
CA SER A 326 25.83 -0.31 8.84
C SER A 326 26.66 0.33 7.72
N GLY A 327 26.04 1.11 6.83
CA GLY A 327 26.74 1.80 5.74
C GLY A 327 27.52 3.02 6.20
N ALA A 328 28.37 3.55 5.32
CA ALA A 328 29.11 4.78 5.57
C ALA A 328 28.11 5.93 5.79
N LYS A 329 28.05 6.42 7.03
CA LYS A 329 27.13 7.49 7.42
C LYS A 329 27.65 8.80 6.86
N VAL A 330 26.79 9.53 6.16
CA VAL A 330 27.06 10.90 5.72
C VAL A 330 26.75 11.85 6.86
N PHE A 331 25.62 11.67 7.54
CA PHE A 331 25.23 12.41 8.74
C PHE A 331 24.28 11.57 9.61
N THR A 332 24.13 11.97 10.87
CA THR A 332 23.13 11.45 11.81
C THR A 332 22.54 12.59 12.64
N ASN A 333 21.34 12.40 13.16
CA ASN A 333 20.72 13.26 14.17
C ASN A 333 20.28 12.42 15.38
N GLN A 334 20.46 12.94 16.59
CA GLN A 334 19.96 12.33 17.83
C GLN A 334 18.43 12.29 17.87
N ALA A 335 17.85 11.45 18.75
CA ALA A 335 16.40 11.28 18.89
C ALA A 335 15.74 12.49 19.59
N ALA A 336 15.69 13.60 18.87
CA ALA A 336 15.20 14.90 19.32
C ALA A 336 14.51 15.65 18.15
N PRO A 337 13.81 16.77 18.40
CA PRO A 337 13.10 17.49 17.36
C PRO A 337 14.00 17.93 16.19
N GLY A 338 13.52 17.72 14.97
CA GLY A 338 14.15 18.21 13.73
C GLY A 338 13.83 19.67 13.41
N TRP A 339 12.81 20.22 14.06
CA TRP A 339 12.43 21.63 14.00
C TRP A 339 12.33 22.20 15.41
N ALA A 340 12.77 23.44 15.59
CA ALA A 340 12.57 24.14 16.84
C ALA A 340 11.09 24.40 17.13
N ASP A 341 10.76 24.56 18.41
CA ASP A 341 9.47 25.08 18.82
C ASP A 341 9.30 26.57 18.48
N ASN A 342 8.15 27.15 18.83
CA ASN A 342 7.83 28.56 18.58
C ASN A 342 8.70 29.55 19.38
N GLN A 343 9.53 29.07 20.32
CA GLN A 343 10.50 29.87 21.06
C GLN A 343 11.91 29.74 20.46
N GLY A 344 12.07 28.97 19.38
CA GLY A 344 13.36 28.71 18.75
C GLY A 344 14.19 27.65 19.49
N SER A 345 13.60 26.92 20.44
CA SER A 345 14.28 25.84 21.16
C SER A 345 14.20 24.53 20.39
N ILE A 346 15.34 23.88 20.27
CA ILE A 346 15.48 22.54 19.67
C ILE A 346 15.50 21.43 20.74
N ALA A 347 15.19 21.76 21.99
CA ALA A 347 15.20 20.81 23.10
C ALA A 347 14.08 19.77 22.96
N GLU A 348 14.34 18.56 23.47
CA GLU A 348 13.32 17.53 23.59
C GLU A 348 12.37 17.87 24.75
N THR A 349 11.13 18.22 24.43
CA THR A 349 10.11 18.66 25.40
C THR A 349 9.10 17.57 25.74
N ARG A 350 9.05 16.47 24.96
CA ARG A 350 8.17 15.35 25.28
C ARG A 350 8.72 14.66 26.53
N MET A 351 7.83 14.35 27.46
CA MET A 351 8.18 13.71 28.72
C MET A 351 7.95 12.20 28.62
N PRO A 352 8.97 11.35 28.88
CA PRO A 352 8.75 9.92 28.98
C PRO A 352 7.98 9.59 30.27
N GLU A 353 7.05 8.64 30.21
CA GLU A 353 6.20 8.22 31.34
C GLU A 353 7.01 7.83 32.59
N ASP A 354 8.24 7.35 32.41
CA ASP A 354 9.10 6.85 33.49
C ASP A 354 10.41 7.64 33.71
N GLY A 355 10.62 8.74 32.99
CA GLY A 355 11.82 9.57 33.11
C GLY A 355 13.13 8.94 32.64
N LYS A 356 13.15 7.64 32.25
CA LYS A 356 14.39 6.86 32.06
C LYS A 356 14.74 6.55 30.61
N TYR A 357 13.78 6.64 29.71
CA TYR A 357 13.98 6.31 28.30
C TYR A 357 13.67 7.48 27.36
N PRO A 358 14.06 7.39 26.07
CA PRO A 358 13.64 8.38 25.08
C PRO A 358 12.11 8.53 25.03
N PRO A 359 11.59 9.76 24.89
CA PRO A 359 10.16 10.00 24.69
C PRO A 359 9.64 9.28 23.44
N LEU A 360 8.36 8.94 23.46
CA LEU A 360 7.67 8.20 22.39
C LEU A 360 6.58 9.07 21.75
N GLY A 361 6.20 8.74 20.51
CA GLY A 361 5.08 9.36 19.82
C GLY A 361 5.41 10.70 19.16
N PRO A 362 4.47 11.30 18.43
CA PRO A 362 4.74 12.49 17.63
C PRO A 362 5.00 13.75 18.48
N LEU A 363 5.71 14.72 17.90
CA LEU A 363 5.83 16.06 18.45
C LEU A 363 4.45 16.71 18.64
N PRO A 364 4.33 17.70 19.55
CA PRO A 364 3.14 18.54 19.61
C PRO A 364 2.83 19.13 18.22
N LYS A 365 1.58 19.03 17.77
CA LYS A 365 1.15 19.52 16.45
C LYS A 365 1.41 21.02 16.24
N THR A 366 1.54 21.78 17.34
CA THR A 366 1.90 23.21 17.34
C THR A 366 3.38 23.48 17.09
N GLN A 367 4.26 22.48 17.25
CA GLN A 367 5.68 22.56 16.91
C GLN A 367 5.90 22.09 15.48
N ALA A 368 5.57 20.83 15.19
CA ALA A 368 5.61 20.29 13.85
C ALA A 368 4.75 19.02 13.75
N HIS A 369 4.24 18.70 12.56
CA HIS A 369 3.30 17.58 12.39
C HIS A 369 3.41 16.97 11.00
N TYR A 370 3.61 15.65 10.95
CA TYR A 370 3.65 14.89 9.71
C TYR A 370 2.28 14.91 9.02
N LYS A 371 2.26 15.20 7.71
CA LYS A 371 1.04 15.18 6.90
C LYS A 371 0.99 14.02 5.92
N GLY A 372 2.14 13.50 5.51
CA GLY A 372 2.23 12.36 4.61
C GLY A 372 3.46 12.44 3.72
N LEU A 373 3.42 11.72 2.62
CA LEU A 373 4.41 11.83 1.56
C LEU A 373 3.75 11.71 0.19
N TYR A 374 4.35 12.39 -0.78
CA TYR A 374 4.04 12.24 -2.19
C TYR A 374 5.08 11.34 -2.85
N VAL A 375 4.63 10.61 -3.86
CA VAL A 375 5.47 9.89 -4.81
C VAL A 375 5.30 10.55 -6.16
N HIS A 376 6.41 10.79 -6.85
CA HIS A 376 6.39 11.26 -8.25
C HIS A 376 7.49 10.57 -9.05
N GLY A 377 7.12 9.51 -9.79
CA GLY A 377 8.12 8.61 -10.39
C GLY A 377 9.07 8.07 -9.32
N GLU A 378 10.38 8.23 -9.51
CA GLU A 378 11.41 7.78 -8.54
C GLU A 378 11.60 8.73 -7.35
N LYS A 379 10.89 9.86 -7.28
CA LYS A 379 11.01 10.84 -6.19
C LYS A 379 10.03 10.56 -5.06
N THR A 380 10.45 10.85 -3.83
CA THR A 380 9.58 10.86 -2.64
C THR A 380 9.67 12.24 -2.00
N VAL A 381 8.54 12.94 -1.90
CA VAL A 381 8.47 14.28 -1.30
C VAL A 381 7.78 14.16 0.05
N LEU A 382 8.48 14.51 1.12
CA LEU A 382 7.93 14.56 2.46
C LEU A 382 7.00 15.77 2.60
N HIS A 383 5.88 15.60 3.30
CA HIS A 383 4.91 16.67 3.55
C HIS A 383 4.59 16.76 5.05
N TYR A 384 4.80 17.93 5.62
CA TYR A 384 4.57 18.19 7.04
C TYR A 384 4.31 19.68 7.30
N THR A 385 3.92 20.01 8.53
CA THR A 385 3.81 21.40 8.98
C THR A 385 4.86 21.73 10.03
N VAL A 386 5.33 22.97 10.05
CA VAL A 386 6.09 23.58 11.15
C VAL A 386 5.22 24.70 11.72
N GLY A 387 4.78 24.54 12.96
CA GLY A 387 3.64 25.30 13.46
C GLY A 387 2.41 25.06 12.59
N GLN A 388 1.94 26.11 11.91
CA GLN A 388 0.83 26.04 10.95
C GLN A 388 1.29 26.06 9.48
N ASP A 389 2.59 26.30 9.25
CA ASP A 389 3.13 26.53 7.92
C ASP A 389 3.46 25.20 7.23
N GLN A 390 2.98 25.03 5.99
CA GLN A 390 3.23 23.83 5.20
C GLN A 390 4.67 23.82 4.69
N VAL A 391 5.29 22.65 4.78
CA VAL A 391 6.63 22.38 4.29
C VAL A 391 6.60 21.11 3.45
N VAL A 392 7.22 21.20 2.28
CA VAL A 392 7.53 20.04 1.45
C VAL A 392 9.05 19.90 1.32
N GLU A 393 9.52 18.67 1.39
CA GLU A 393 10.94 18.36 1.41
C GLU A 393 11.28 17.19 0.50
N LEU A 394 12.20 17.41 -0.44
CA LEU A 394 12.69 16.40 -1.39
C LEU A 394 14.14 16.04 -1.06
N PRO A 395 14.40 14.87 -0.46
CA PRO A 395 15.73 14.30 -0.43
C PRO A 395 16.11 13.75 -1.82
N ALA A 396 17.37 13.95 -2.23
CA ALA A 396 17.88 13.51 -3.52
C ALA A 396 19.37 13.11 -3.44
N PHE A 397 19.88 12.49 -4.51
CA PHE A 397 21.30 12.22 -4.69
C PHE A 397 21.78 12.87 -5.98
N GLU A 398 22.61 13.92 -5.84
CA GLU A 398 23.05 14.77 -6.95
C GLU A 398 24.57 14.81 -6.94
N ASN A 399 25.21 14.46 -8.07
CA ASN A 399 26.67 14.49 -8.24
C ASN A 399 27.46 13.77 -7.13
N GLY A 400 26.92 12.66 -6.61
CA GLY A 400 27.59 11.89 -5.55
C GLY A 400 27.32 12.40 -4.12
N LEU A 401 26.47 13.41 -3.96
CA LEU A 401 26.14 14.02 -2.67
C LEU A 401 24.66 13.83 -2.33
N ILE A 402 24.38 13.65 -1.03
CA ILE A 402 23.00 13.70 -0.53
C ILE A 402 22.59 15.16 -0.45
N THR A 403 21.41 15.48 -0.99
CA THR A 403 20.81 16.82 -0.90
C THR A 403 19.39 16.74 -0.35
N ARG A 404 18.92 17.84 0.25
CA ARG A 404 17.54 18.03 0.72
C ARG A 404 17.04 19.38 0.23
N THR A 405 16.08 19.39 -0.68
CA THR A 405 15.42 20.64 -1.10
C THR A 405 14.20 20.86 -0.20
N ILE A 406 14.13 22.01 0.48
CA ILE A 406 13.04 22.39 1.38
C ILE A 406 12.33 23.60 0.78
N GLN A 407 11.01 23.50 0.65
CA GLN A 407 10.14 24.55 0.16
C GLN A 407 8.97 24.76 1.12
N GLY A 408 8.75 26.00 1.53
CA GLY A 408 7.67 26.36 2.44
C GLY A 408 7.50 27.87 2.57
N LYS A 409 6.32 28.31 3.04
CA LYS A 409 6.05 29.72 3.34
C LYS A 409 5.87 29.87 4.84
N PHE A 410 6.87 30.42 5.51
CA PHE A 410 6.93 30.54 6.96
C PHE A 410 6.31 31.86 7.43
N SER A 411 5.36 31.78 8.34
CA SER A 411 4.69 32.93 8.98
C SER A 411 5.57 33.63 10.00
N ALA A 412 6.54 32.91 10.58
CA ALA A 412 7.53 33.41 11.54
C ALA A 412 8.90 32.75 11.27
N PRO A 413 10.02 33.31 11.79
CA PRO A 413 11.31 32.65 11.71
C PRO A 413 11.28 31.25 12.32
N ALA A 414 11.90 30.28 11.66
CA ALA A 414 11.98 28.89 12.10
C ALA A 414 13.44 28.43 12.18
N VAL A 415 13.69 27.30 12.85
CA VAL A 415 15.02 26.69 12.93
C VAL A 415 14.88 25.21 12.59
N VAL A 416 15.62 24.77 11.57
CA VAL A 416 15.70 23.36 11.15
C VAL A 416 17.03 22.76 11.55
N VAL A 417 17.00 21.54 12.07
CA VAL A 417 18.20 20.74 12.38
C VAL A 417 18.67 20.01 11.13
N LEU A 418 19.95 20.15 10.81
CA LEU A 418 20.56 19.56 9.62
C LEU A 418 21.33 18.27 9.94
N ALA A 419 22.12 18.28 11.02
CA ALA A 419 22.93 17.16 11.50
C ALA A 419 23.36 17.38 12.96
N ASP A 420 23.68 16.31 13.69
CA ASP A 420 24.51 16.42 14.89
C ASP A 420 25.91 16.92 14.49
N GLU A 421 26.48 17.84 15.25
CA GLU A 421 27.79 18.43 14.95
C GLU A 421 28.89 17.36 14.88
N LYS A 422 28.83 16.39 15.80
CA LYS A 422 29.78 15.28 15.85
C LYS A 422 29.56 14.35 14.66
N GLY A 423 30.49 14.38 13.72
CA GLY A 423 30.49 13.51 12.54
C GLY A 423 29.66 14.06 11.38
N ALA A 424 29.20 15.32 11.45
CA ALA A 424 28.65 16.01 10.30
C ALA A 424 29.73 16.25 9.22
N PRO A 425 29.36 16.18 7.94
CA PRO A 425 30.22 16.62 6.86
C PRO A 425 30.17 18.16 6.78
N GLU A 426 30.91 18.73 5.83
CA GLU A 426 30.61 20.11 5.41
C GLU A 426 29.16 20.19 4.92
N ILE A 427 28.44 21.24 5.32
CA ILE A 427 27.06 21.47 4.90
C ILE A 427 26.97 22.81 4.20
N GLN A 428 26.50 22.79 2.96
CA GLN A 428 26.27 23.99 2.14
C GLN A 428 24.78 24.23 1.98
N VAL A 429 24.40 25.50 1.80
CA VAL A 429 23.02 25.91 1.54
C VAL A 429 22.98 26.69 0.23
N VAL A 430 22.19 26.18 -0.72
CA VAL A 430 21.99 26.78 -2.04
C VAL A 430 20.60 27.42 -2.09
N GLY A 431 20.50 28.62 -2.67
CA GLY A 431 19.25 29.37 -2.77
C GLY A 431 18.83 30.16 -1.51
N SER A 432 19.70 30.21 -0.49
CA SER A 432 19.51 31.06 0.70
C SER A 432 20.80 31.82 1.03
N GLN A 433 20.65 32.99 1.66
CA GLN A 433 21.78 33.75 2.22
C GLN A 433 22.14 33.28 3.64
N GLU A 434 21.26 32.50 4.26
CA GLU A 434 21.46 31.94 5.60
C GLU A 434 22.53 30.87 5.59
N LYS A 435 23.35 30.86 6.64
CA LYS A 435 24.46 29.89 6.79
C LYS A 435 24.16 28.92 7.94
N PRO A 436 24.60 27.66 7.82
CA PRO A 436 24.54 26.72 8.94
C PRO A 436 25.29 27.27 10.16
N ALA A 437 24.73 27.05 11.34
CA ALA A 437 25.30 27.46 12.63
C ALA A 437 25.18 26.33 13.66
N THR A 438 26.02 26.34 14.70
CA THR A 438 25.91 25.36 15.79
C THR A 438 24.95 25.88 16.87
N MET A 439 24.07 25.01 17.35
CA MET A 439 23.18 25.22 18.50
C MET A 439 23.08 23.89 19.26
N ASP A 440 23.45 23.89 20.54
CA ASP A 440 23.39 22.70 21.44
C ASP A 440 23.98 21.41 20.84
N GLY A 441 25.18 21.51 20.25
CA GLY A 441 25.88 20.36 19.63
C GLY A 441 25.25 19.85 18.34
N ARG A 442 24.36 20.63 17.72
CA ARG A 442 23.72 20.34 16.43
C ARG A 442 23.97 21.48 15.45
N ILE A 443 24.11 21.13 14.17
CA ILE A 443 24.14 22.08 13.07
C ILE A 443 22.71 22.38 12.66
N VAL A 444 22.36 23.66 12.67
CA VAL A 444 21.03 24.18 12.36
C VAL A 444 21.08 25.23 11.26
N LEU A 445 19.95 25.45 10.60
CA LEU A 445 19.73 26.61 9.73
C LEU A 445 18.57 27.44 10.27
N LYS A 446 18.79 28.75 10.41
CA LYS A 446 17.71 29.70 10.69
C LYS A 446 17.02 30.01 9.36
N VAL A 447 15.70 29.82 9.33
CA VAL A 447 14.87 30.10 8.17
C VAL A 447 14.09 31.38 8.48
N PRO A 448 14.29 32.48 7.73
CA PRO A 448 13.54 33.71 7.96
C PRO A 448 12.06 33.52 7.60
N ALA A 449 11.21 34.38 8.15
CA ALA A 449 9.81 34.44 7.73
C ALA A 449 9.71 34.80 6.24
N GLY A 450 8.69 34.28 5.56
CA GLY A 450 8.46 34.46 4.14
C GLY A 450 8.62 33.17 3.34
N MET A 451 8.83 33.31 2.03
CA MET A 451 9.08 32.17 1.15
C MET A 451 10.49 31.65 1.38
N ALA A 452 10.59 30.38 1.75
CA ALA A 452 11.85 29.66 1.81
C ALA A 452 11.84 28.59 0.71
N HIS A 453 12.86 28.63 -0.14
CA HIS A 453 13.13 27.60 -1.12
C HIS A 453 14.65 27.46 -1.21
N PHE A 454 15.19 26.41 -0.58
CA PHE A 454 16.63 26.22 -0.48
C PHE A 454 16.99 24.74 -0.52
N LYS A 455 18.24 24.46 -0.85
CA LYS A 455 18.78 23.10 -0.89
C LYS A 455 19.95 22.98 0.07
N VAL A 456 19.85 22.01 0.98
CA VAL A 456 20.94 21.61 1.88
C VAL A 456 21.76 20.53 1.19
N VAL A 457 23.08 20.71 1.16
CA VAL A 457 24.03 19.82 0.50
C VAL A 457 25.00 19.26 1.53
N TYR A 458 25.11 17.94 1.62
CA TYR A 458 26.00 17.27 2.58
C TYR A 458 27.30 16.86 1.89
N GLY A 459 28.34 17.69 1.98
CA GLY A 459 29.67 17.52 1.39
C GLY A 459 30.15 18.77 0.65
N SER A 460 31.39 18.72 0.13
CA SER A 460 32.12 19.85 -0.45
C SER A 460 32.06 19.97 -1.99
N GLY A 461 31.24 19.16 -2.66
CA GLY A 461 31.11 19.18 -4.12
C GLY A 461 30.07 20.18 -4.63
N SER A 462 29.93 20.26 -5.96
CA SER A 462 28.95 21.13 -6.63
C SER A 462 27.69 20.36 -7.03
N VAL A 463 26.54 21.01 -6.86
CA VAL A 463 25.22 20.51 -7.28
C VAL A 463 24.51 21.60 -8.08
N PRO A 464 23.48 21.29 -8.87
CA PRO A 464 22.73 22.30 -9.62
C PRO A 464 22.17 23.39 -8.70
N GLU A 465 22.44 24.65 -9.05
CA GLU A 465 21.95 25.82 -8.31
C GLU A 465 20.44 26.05 -8.49
N ALA A 466 19.89 25.60 -9.62
CA ALA A 466 18.47 25.69 -9.89
C ALA A 466 17.69 24.78 -8.93
N LEU A 467 16.67 25.36 -8.29
CA LEU A 467 15.79 24.66 -7.38
C LEU A 467 14.48 24.29 -8.10
N GLU A 468 14.14 23.01 -8.04
CA GLU A 468 12.88 22.48 -8.58
C GLU A 468 11.71 22.94 -7.72
N ASP A 469 10.63 23.45 -8.33
CA ASP A 469 9.39 23.74 -7.61
C ASP A 469 8.70 22.43 -7.20
N LEU A 470 8.81 22.09 -5.92
CA LEU A 470 8.29 20.85 -5.35
C LEU A 470 6.77 20.77 -5.40
N THR A 471 6.06 21.90 -5.54
CA THR A 471 4.59 21.89 -5.69
C THR A 471 4.12 21.22 -6.98
N LEU A 472 4.99 21.15 -8.00
CA LEU A 472 4.71 20.43 -9.24
C LEU A 472 4.73 18.91 -9.03
N LEU A 473 5.48 18.42 -8.05
CA LEU A 473 5.59 16.99 -7.72
C LEU A 473 4.40 16.47 -6.89
N MET A 474 3.55 17.37 -6.41
CA MET A 474 2.36 17.03 -5.59
C MET A 474 1.12 16.70 -6.42
N LYS A 475 1.19 16.82 -7.75
CA LYS A 475 0.05 16.67 -8.68
C LYS A 475 -0.10 15.25 -9.26
N GLY A 476 0.65 14.31 -8.70
CA GLY A 476 0.82 12.96 -9.21
C GLY A 476 1.90 12.85 -10.27
N GLY A 477 2.52 11.67 -10.34
CA GLY A 477 3.63 11.37 -11.25
C GLY A 477 3.37 10.14 -12.10
N PRO A 478 4.26 9.78 -13.03
CA PRO A 478 4.08 8.58 -13.83
C PRO A 478 4.00 7.32 -12.95
N ALA A 479 2.98 6.48 -13.15
CA ALA A 479 2.90 5.15 -12.54
C ALA A 479 4.18 4.33 -12.74
N ARG A 480 4.64 3.73 -11.65
CA ARG A 480 5.70 2.73 -11.56
C ARG A 480 5.13 1.30 -11.62
N TRP A 481 3.96 1.08 -11.04
CA TRP A 481 3.29 -0.23 -10.96
C TRP A 481 2.36 -0.45 -12.16
N THR A 482 2.95 -0.51 -13.34
CA THR A 482 2.19 -0.56 -14.61
C THR A 482 1.72 -1.95 -15.02
N GLU A 483 2.25 -3.01 -14.42
CA GLU A 483 1.91 -4.39 -14.77
C GLU A 483 0.75 -4.90 -13.92
N ALA A 484 -0.33 -5.32 -14.60
CA ALA A 484 -1.42 -6.06 -13.98
C ALA A 484 -1.20 -7.56 -14.13
N VAL A 485 -1.61 -8.33 -13.13
CA VAL A 485 -1.55 -9.80 -13.13
C VAL A 485 -2.96 -10.35 -13.22
N THR A 486 -3.24 -11.15 -14.24
CA THR A 486 -4.52 -11.87 -14.36
C THR A 486 -4.39 -13.26 -13.77
N THR A 487 -5.31 -13.62 -12.89
CA THR A 487 -5.45 -14.97 -12.34
C THR A 487 -6.84 -15.51 -12.61
N VAL A 488 -6.99 -16.84 -12.49
CA VAL A 488 -8.27 -17.54 -12.60
C VAL A 488 -8.61 -18.10 -11.23
N GLY A 489 -9.79 -17.79 -10.72
CA GLY A 489 -10.30 -18.36 -9.48
C GLY A 489 -10.77 -19.81 -9.64
N GLU A 490 -11.02 -20.46 -8.51
CA GLU A 490 -11.54 -21.83 -8.47
C GLU A 490 -12.94 -21.79 -7.83
N VAL A 491 -13.99 -21.94 -8.63
CA VAL A 491 -15.35 -22.09 -8.10
C VAL A 491 -15.54 -23.53 -7.62
N ALA A 492 -15.89 -23.71 -6.35
CA ALA A 492 -16.15 -25.03 -5.80
C ALA A 492 -17.40 -25.65 -6.44
N LYS A 493 -17.28 -26.94 -6.79
CA LYS A 493 -18.41 -27.72 -7.29
C LYS A 493 -19.47 -27.83 -6.20
N ASP A 494 -20.71 -27.54 -6.56
CA ASP A 494 -21.85 -27.95 -5.73
C ASP A 494 -22.00 -29.46 -5.84
N ASP A 495 -21.81 -30.15 -4.72
CA ASP A 495 -21.80 -31.61 -4.63
C ASP A 495 -23.20 -32.22 -4.49
N GLY A 496 -24.26 -31.40 -4.50
CA GLY A 496 -25.59 -31.95 -4.25
C GLY A 496 -25.97 -32.04 -2.77
N LYS A 497 -25.10 -31.65 -1.84
CA LYS A 497 -25.30 -31.90 -0.40
C LYS A 497 -24.89 -30.75 0.51
N SER A 498 -23.72 -30.17 0.29
CA SER A 498 -23.11 -29.17 1.17
C SER A 498 -23.84 -27.83 1.13
N ALA A 499 -24.28 -27.33 2.28
CA ALA A 499 -24.92 -26.01 2.39
C ALA A 499 -23.96 -24.84 2.16
N TYR A 500 -22.68 -25.02 2.52
CA TYR A 500 -21.62 -24.05 2.25
C TYR A 500 -20.48 -24.70 1.48
N VAL A 501 -20.00 -24.00 0.46
CA VAL A 501 -18.81 -24.36 -0.32
C VAL A 501 -17.82 -23.19 -0.32
N LEU A 502 -16.56 -23.47 -0.65
CA LEU A 502 -15.49 -22.47 -0.64
C LEU A 502 -14.92 -22.25 -2.03
N ASP A 503 -15.23 -21.12 -2.65
CA ASP A 503 -14.58 -20.69 -3.88
C ASP A 503 -13.26 -19.98 -3.55
N ARG A 504 -12.22 -20.20 -4.35
CA ARG A 504 -10.92 -19.55 -4.18
C ARG A 504 -10.75 -18.41 -5.17
N LEU A 505 -10.49 -17.20 -4.65
CA LEU A 505 -10.00 -16.10 -5.47
C LEU A 505 -8.47 -16.24 -5.53
N THR A 506 -7.97 -16.80 -6.62
CA THR A 506 -6.54 -17.07 -6.77
C THR A 506 -5.75 -15.76 -6.73
N ILE A 507 -4.92 -15.60 -5.70
CA ILE A 507 -4.04 -14.44 -5.55
C ILE A 507 -2.76 -14.61 -6.37
N PRO A 508 -2.07 -13.52 -6.78
CA PRO A 508 -0.85 -13.59 -7.59
C PRO A 508 0.38 -13.95 -6.73
N TYR A 509 0.46 -15.23 -6.30
CA TYR A 509 1.59 -15.77 -5.53
C TYR A 509 2.93 -15.53 -6.22
N GLN A 510 2.94 -15.58 -7.55
CA GLN A 510 4.03 -15.14 -8.40
C GLN A 510 3.57 -13.85 -9.08
N ASN A 511 4.22 -12.74 -8.75
CA ASN A 511 3.94 -11.43 -9.33
C ASN A 511 5.25 -10.79 -9.80
N PRO A 512 5.19 -9.87 -10.79
CA PRO A 512 6.39 -9.27 -11.39
C PRO A 512 7.24 -8.47 -10.40
N TYR A 513 6.67 -8.09 -9.25
CA TYR A 513 7.35 -7.31 -8.23
C TYR A 513 8.06 -8.17 -7.17
N GLY A 514 7.86 -9.49 -7.16
CA GLY A 514 8.49 -10.40 -6.19
C GLY A 514 8.04 -10.18 -4.74
N MET A 515 6.86 -9.59 -4.53
CA MET A 515 6.27 -9.35 -3.21
C MET A 515 5.46 -10.56 -2.74
N LYS A 516 5.43 -10.82 -1.43
CA LYS A 516 4.61 -11.90 -0.88
C LYS A 516 3.17 -11.42 -0.71
N MET A 517 2.21 -12.24 -1.13
CA MET A 517 0.78 -11.94 -0.98
C MET A 517 0.23 -12.39 0.38
N ARG A 518 0.86 -11.94 1.49
CA ARG A 518 0.40 -12.20 2.86
C ARG A 518 -0.69 -11.19 3.24
N ILE A 519 -1.95 -11.48 2.89
CA ILE A 519 -3.06 -10.52 3.03
C ILE A 519 -3.36 -10.24 4.52
N GLY A 520 -3.19 -8.98 4.91
CA GLY A 520 -3.44 -8.46 6.26
C GLY A 520 -4.87 -7.93 6.46
N GLY A 521 -5.49 -7.44 5.40
CA GLY A 521 -6.81 -6.79 5.42
C GLY A 521 -7.36 -6.61 4.02
N PHE A 522 -8.68 -6.49 3.89
CA PHE A 522 -9.35 -6.18 2.63
C PHE A 522 -10.73 -5.57 2.86
N ASP A 523 -11.22 -4.88 1.83
CA ASP A 523 -12.58 -4.35 1.79
C ASP A 523 -13.05 -4.20 0.34
N PHE A 524 -14.37 -4.11 0.14
CA PHE A 524 -14.97 -3.91 -1.18
C PHE A 524 -15.17 -2.42 -1.47
N PHE A 525 -15.00 -2.04 -2.74
CA PHE A 525 -15.45 -0.74 -3.23
C PHE A 525 -16.99 -0.70 -3.33
N SER A 526 -17.53 0.48 -3.60
CA SER A 526 -18.94 0.65 -3.98
C SER A 526 -19.30 -0.18 -5.20
N ASP A 527 -18.36 -0.32 -6.14
CA ASP A 527 -18.36 -1.36 -7.17
C ASP A 527 -18.04 -2.72 -6.53
N PRO A 528 -19.04 -3.62 -6.38
CA PRO A 528 -18.87 -4.88 -5.67
C PRO A 528 -18.03 -5.89 -6.44
N SER A 529 -17.67 -5.61 -7.71
CA SER A 529 -16.74 -6.44 -8.49
C SER A 529 -15.27 -6.14 -8.23
N LYS A 530 -15.00 -5.17 -7.34
CA LYS A 530 -13.65 -4.71 -6.98
C LYS A 530 -13.44 -4.74 -5.47
N ALA A 531 -12.23 -5.11 -5.07
CA ALA A 531 -11.77 -5.02 -3.69
C ALA A 531 -10.34 -4.50 -3.63
N ALA A 532 -9.99 -3.84 -2.53
CA ALA A 532 -8.61 -3.56 -2.19
C ALA A 532 -8.13 -4.53 -1.10
N VAL A 533 -6.88 -4.98 -1.21
CA VAL A 533 -6.22 -5.81 -0.19
C VAL A 533 -4.92 -5.14 0.24
N CYS A 534 -4.60 -5.17 1.54
CA CYS A 534 -3.26 -4.83 2.04
C CYS A 534 -2.47 -6.09 2.39
N THR A 535 -1.14 -6.02 2.26
CA THR A 535 -0.25 -7.11 2.68
C THR A 535 0.50 -6.72 3.94
N TRP A 536 0.85 -7.72 4.76
CA TRP A 536 1.75 -7.52 5.90
C TRP A 536 3.13 -6.98 5.47
N ASP A 537 3.52 -7.20 4.22
CA ASP A 537 4.75 -6.67 3.61
C ASP A 537 4.67 -5.16 3.27
N GLY A 538 3.51 -4.51 3.42
CA GLY A 538 3.33 -3.07 3.23
C GLY A 538 2.76 -2.64 1.89
N ASP A 539 2.18 -3.57 1.12
CA ASP A 539 1.58 -3.30 -0.19
C ASP A 539 0.08 -3.06 -0.11
N VAL A 540 -0.45 -2.35 -1.11
CA VAL A 540 -1.88 -2.33 -1.41
C VAL A 540 -2.08 -2.74 -2.87
N TRP A 541 -3.02 -3.66 -3.07
CA TRP A 541 -3.43 -4.15 -4.38
C TRP A 541 -4.92 -3.96 -4.57
N VAL A 542 -5.32 -3.68 -5.80
CA VAL A 542 -6.72 -3.73 -6.21
C VAL A 542 -6.93 -4.98 -7.06
N VAL A 543 -7.96 -5.74 -6.72
CA VAL A 543 -8.47 -6.84 -7.54
C VAL A 543 -9.80 -6.43 -8.16
N SER A 544 -9.98 -6.72 -9.44
CA SER A 544 -11.21 -6.49 -10.20
C SER A 544 -11.64 -7.76 -10.93
N GLY A 545 -12.89 -7.81 -11.37
CA GLY A 545 -13.46 -9.00 -12.01
C GLY A 545 -13.99 -10.02 -11.01
N ILE A 546 -14.30 -9.60 -9.78
CA ILE A 546 -14.94 -10.46 -8.80
C ILE A 546 -16.41 -10.66 -9.21
N ASP A 547 -16.71 -11.83 -9.75
CA ASP A 547 -18.06 -12.23 -10.14
C ASP A 547 -18.38 -13.66 -9.69
N GLU A 548 -19.49 -14.22 -10.18
CA GLU A 548 -19.90 -15.57 -9.82
C GLU A 548 -18.96 -16.66 -10.39
N LYS A 549 -18.29 -16.41 -11.52
CA LYS A 549 -17.50 -17.40 -12.27
C LYS A 549 -16.02 -17.37 -11.93
N LEU A 550 -15.50 -16.22 -11.51
CA LEU A 550 -14.10 -15.98 -11.18
C LEU A 550 -13.13 -16.32 -12.34
N GLU A 551 -13.57 -16.24 -13.59
CA GLU A 551 -12.80 -16.62 -14.77
C GLU A 551 -11.64 -15.64 -15.06
N SER A 552 -11.74 -14.39 -14.61
CA SER A 552 -10.72 -13.36 -14.83
C SER A 552 -10.63 -12.39 -13.66
N LEU A 553 -9.66 -12.61 -12.79
CA LEU A 553 -9.33 -11.71 -11.68
C LEU A 553 -8.11 -10.88 -12.08
N ILE A 554 -8.26 -9.56 -12.16
CA ILE A 554 -7.17 -8.66 -12.56
C ILE A 554 -6.66 -7.95 -11.32
N TRP A 555 -5.39 -8.21 -10.97
CA TRP A 555 -4.69 -7.65 -9.83
C TRP A 555 -3.74 -6.55 -10.27
N LYS A 556 -3.85 -5.36 -9.68
CA LYS A 556 -2.90 -4.27 -9.87
C LYS A 556 -2.35 -3.83 -8.51
N ARG A 557 -1.03 -3.75 -8.39
CA ARG A 557 -0.38 -3.13 -7.23
C ARG A 557 -0.55 -1.62 -7.38
N ILE A 558 -1.05 -0.96 -6.34
CA ILE A 558 -1.31 0.48 -6.39
C ILE A 558 -0.46 1.26 -5.38
N ALA A 559 0.05 0.59 -4.34
CA ALA A 559 0.91 1.20 -3.34
C ALA A 559 1.89 0.19 -2.75
N ALA A 560 3.02 0.70 -2.28
CA ALA A 560 4.09 -0.02 -1.60
C ALA A 560 4.64 0.78 -0.41
N GLY A 561 5.43 0.12 0.46
CA GLY A 561 6.26 0.78 1.46
C GLY A 561 5.61 1.02 2.83
N GLY A 562 4.44 0.43 3.11
CA GLY A 562 3.79 0.49 4.43
C GLY A 562 4.52 -0.30 5.53
N HIS A 563 4.26 0.03 6.80
CA HIS A 563 4.88 -0.61 7.95
C HIS A 563 3.98 -1.71 8.55
N GLU A 564 4.15 -2.96 8.10
CA GLU A 564 3.41 -4.09 8.67
C GLU A 564 1.87 -3.92 8.60
N THR A 565 1.35 -3.68 7.40
CA THR A 565 -0.05 -3.29 7.21
C THR A 565 -1.03 -4.45 7.42
N LEU A 566 -1.76 -4.44 8.55
CA LEU A 566 -2.61 -5.55 9.03
C LEU A 566 -4.09 -5.20 9.20
N GLY A 567 -4.52 -4.07 8.63
CA GLY A 567 -5.92 -3.68 8.53
C GLY A 567 -6.19 -2.76 7.33
N LEU A 568 -7.35 -2.92 6.71
CA LEU A 568 -7.81 -2.12 5.57
C LEU A 568 -9.33 -1.97 5.63
N THR A 569 -9.81 -0.75 5.41
CA THR A 569 -11.23 -0.47 5.17
C THR A 569 -11.37 0.56 4.05
N ILE A 570 -12.51 0.55 3.36
CA ILE A 570 -12.85 1.53 2.33
C ILE A 570 -13.99 2.41 2.84
N VAL A 571 -13.79 3.73 2.80
CA VAL A 571 -14.81 4.73 3.15
C VAL A 571 -14.97 5.65 1.94
N ASP A 572 -16.18 5.72 1.39
CA ASP A 572 -16.50 6.54 0.22
C ASP A 572 -15.55 6.30 -0.97
N ASP A 573 -15.28 5.02 -1.27
CA ASP A 573 -14.31 4.55 -2.29
C ASP A 573 -12.84 4.97 -2.07
N VAL A 574 -12.53 5.56 -0.92
CA VAL A 574 -11.16 5.87 -0.51
C VAL A 574 -10.63 4.76 0.37
N ILE A 575 -9.42 4.29 0.06
CA ILE A 575 -8.74 3.23 0.81
C ILE A 575 -8.09 3.84 2.05
N TYR A 576 -8.32 3.17 3.18
CA TYR A 576 -7.62 3.41 4.43
C TYR A 576 -6.93 2.13 4.87
N THR A 577 -5.68 2.24 5.32
CA THR A 577 -4.99 1.13 5.99
C THR A 577 -4.54 1.56 7.37
N VAL A 578 -4.41 0.59 8.28
CA VAL A 578 -3.65 0.77 9.51
C VAL A 578 -2.40 -0.09 9.46
N ALA A 579 -1.31 0.55 9.82
CA ALA A 579 0.03 0.02 9.95
C ALA A 579 0.56 0.50 11.31
N ASP A 580 1.66 -0.06 11.80
CA ASP A 580 2.22 0.37 13.09
C ASP A 580 2.54 1.87 13.11
N ASP A 581 2.87 2.43 11.95
CA ASP A 581 3.33 3.79 11.81
C ASP A 581 2.23 4.85 11.57
N GLN A 582 1.03 4.51 11.08
CA GLN A 582 -0.10 5.44 10.90
C GLN A 582 -1.36 4.75 10.38
N ILE A 583 -2.49 5.46 10.42
CA ILE A 583 -3.59 5.24 9.49
C ILE A 583 -3.23 6.01 8.21
N THR A 584 -3.09 5.30 7.10
CA THR A 584 -2.81 5.92 5.80
C THR A 584 -4.10 6.08 5.01
N ARG A 585 -4.38 7.30 4.53
CA ARG A 585 -5.41 7.57 3.52
C ARG A 585 -4.74 7.74 2.15
N TYR A 586 -5.13 6.92 1.18
CA TYR A 586 -4.45 6.83 -0.11
C TYR A 586 -5.16 7.68 -1.18
N HIS A 587 -4.39 8.44 -1.97
CA HIS A 587 -4.92 9.27 -3.06
C HIS A 587 -4.18 9.05 -4.38
N ASP A 588 -4.94 8.75 -5.43
CA ASP A 588 -4.50 8.80 -6.82
C ASP A 588 -4.97 10.15 -7.40
N PHE A 589 -4.06 11.10 -7.59
CA PHE A 589 -4.40 12.46 -8.01
C PHE A 589 -4.46 12.63 -9.53
N ASN A 590 -3.81 11.73 -10.28
CA ASN A 590 -3.76 11.81 -11.73
C ASN A 590 -4.65 10.77 -12.44
N GLY A 591 -5.25 9.84 -11.70
CA GLY A 591 -6.16 8.81 -12.19
C GLY A 591 -5.48 7.69 -12.97
N ASP A 592 -4.16 7.50 -12.83
CA ASP A 592 -3.42 6.45 -13.54
C ASP A 592 -3.49 5.07 -12.85
N GLY A 593 -4.15 5.01 -11.69
CA GLY A 593 -4.37 3.83 -10.88
C GLY A 593 -3.15 3.41 -10.05
N GLU A 594 -2.21 4.31 -9.78
CA GLU A 594 -1.22 4.22 -8.71
C GLU A 594 -1.45 5.34 -7.67
N ILE A 595 -1.08 5.09 -6.41
CA ILE A 595 -1.20 6.10 -5.37
C ILE A 595 -0.04 7.10 -5.44
N ASP A 596 -0.40 8.37 -5.54
CA ASP A 596 0.53 9.51 -5.54
C ASP A 596 0.76 10.06 -4.13
N TYR A 597 -0.25 10.03 -3.26
CA TYR A 597 -0.16 10.62 -1.93
C TYR A 597 -0.60 9.66 -0.83
N TYR A 598 0.32 9.42 0.09
CA TYR A 598 0.17 8.61 1.28
C TYR A 598 -0.06 9.55 2.46
N GLU A 599 -1.32 9.92 2.67
CA GLU A 599 -1.65 10.86 3.72
C GLU A 599 -1.57 10.19 5.09
N ASN A 600 -0.93 10.87 6.04
CA ASN A 600 -1.05 10.56 7.45
C ASN A 600 -2.43 11.03 7.94
N PHE A 601 -3.40 10.13 7.96
CA PHE A 601 -4.74 10.43 8.49
C PHE A 601 -4.71 10.56 10.01
N ASN A 602 -3.97 9.68 10.69
CA ASN A 602 -3.66 9.78 12.12
C ASN A 602 -2.43 8.91 12.48
N ASN A 603 -1.56 9.42 13.35
CA ASN A 603 -0.42 8.68 13.92
C ASN A 603 -0.18 9.01 15.41
N ASP A 604 -1.24 9.39 16.15
CA ASP A 604 -1.13 9.98 17.49
C ASP A 604 -0.72 8.97 18.59
N TRP A 605 -0.60 7.67 18.28
CA TRP A 605 -0.18 6.66 19.25
C TRP A 605 1.35 6.63 19.44
N GLU A 606 1.80 5.81 20.39
CA GLU A 606 3.21 5.73 20.79
C GLU A 606 3.76 4.34 20.50
N LEU A 607 4.82 4.28 19.69
CA LEU A 607 5.51 3.04 19.34
C LEU A 607 6.69 2.75 20.26
N THR A 608 7.12 1.50 20.29
CA THR A 608 8.35 1.05 20.95
C THR A 608 9.12 0.11 20.04
N SER A 609 10.28 -0.37 20.49
CA SER A 609 11.05 -1.41 19.78
C SER A 609 10.48 -2.83 19.97
N GLY A 610 9.28 -2.95 20.54
CA GLY A 610 8.63 -4.21 20.82
C GLY A 610 8.17 -4.92 19.55
N PHE A 611 8.83 -6.02 19.21
CA PHE A 611 8.60 -6.77 17.95
C PHE A 611 7.20 -7.40 17.79
N HIS A 612 6.37 -7.43 18.84
CA HIS A 612 5.08 -8.13 18.84
C HIS A 612 3.90 -7.18 19.17
N ALA A 613 4.11 -5.88 19.00
CA ALA A 613 3.13 -4.82 19.27
C ALA A 613 2.53 -4.29 17.96
N PHE A 614 1.83 -5.14 17.22
CA PHE A 614 1.23 -4.73 15.95
C PHE A 614 -0.08 -3.97 16.13
N CYS A 615 -0.41 -3.12 15.16
CA CYS A 615 -1.75 -2.61 14.93
C CYS A 615 -2.54 -3.60 14.05
N PHE A 616 -3.64 -4.12 14.57
CA PHE A 616 -4.43 -5.17 13.94
C PHE A 616 -5.82 -4.69 13.55
N ASP A 617 -6.20 -5.05 12.32
CA ASP A 617 -7.52 -4.82 11.72
C ASP A 617 -7.89 -3.33 11.64
N LEU A 618 -8.81 -2.97 10.75
CA LEU A 618 -9.31 -1.61 10.66
C LEU A 618 -10.79 -1.65 10.32
N GLN A 619 -11.60 -1.12 11.22
CA GLN A 619 -13.05 -1.10 11.06
C GLN A 619 -13.58 0.32 11.26
N THR A 620 -14.74 0.59 10.69
CA THR A 620 -15.49 1.82 10.94
C THR A 620 -16.75 1.52 11.73
N GLY A 621 -17.07 2.40 12.68
CA GLY A 621 -18.35 2.37 13.39
C GLY A 621 -19.46 3.06 12.61
N PRO A 622 -20.73 2.92 13.03
CA PRO A 622 -21.88 3.55 12.38
C PRO A 622 -21.81 5.10 12.39
N GLN A 623 -21.03 5.70 13.29
CA GLN A 623 -20.78 7.14 13.34
C GLN A 623 -19.59 7.59 12.46
N GLY A 624 -18.91 6.66 11.80
CA GLY A 624 -17.76 6.91 10.94
C GLY A 624 -16.41 7.02 11.67
N ASP A 625 -16.37 6.82 12.98
CA ASP A 625 -15.10 6.67 13.71
C ASP A 625 -14.38 5.37 13.30
N PHE A 626 -13.06 5.40 13.33
CA PHE A 626 -12.19 4.28 13.01
C PHE A 626 -11.75 3.55 14.28
N TYR A 627 -11.66 2.22 14.21
CA TYR A 627 -11.28 1.35 15.32
C TYR A 627 -10.23 0.34 14.86
N PHE A 628 -9.23 0.11 15.71
CA PHE A 628 -8.22 -0.93 15.52
C PHE A 628 -7.70 -1.42 16.88
N ALA A 629 -7.17 -2.63 16.94
CA ALA A 629 -6.52 -3.14 18.15
C ALA A 629 -5.01 -2.93 18.08
N PHE A 630 -4.39 -2.63 19.22
CA PHE A 630 -2.94 -2.43 19.33
C PHE A 630 -2.36 -3.41 20.34
N GLY A 631 -1.46 -4.27 19.87
CA GLY A 631 -0.85 -5.33 20.68
C GLY A 631 0.07 -4.82 21.78
N SER A 632 0.33 -5.67 22.76
CA SER A 632 1.36 -5.47 23.76
C SER A 632 2.72 -5.98 23.27
N PRO A 633 3.85 -5.34 23.64
CA PRO A 633 5.18 -5.72 23.19
C PRO A 633 5.69 -6.95 23.95
N VAL A 634 5.12 -8.11 23.63
CA VAL A 634 5.40 -9.40 24.28
C VAL A 634 6.89 -9.75 24.17
N ARG A 635 7.51 -10.27 25.23
CA ARG A 635 8.91 -10.76 25.17
C ARG A 635 8.99 -12.10 24.43
N GLY A 636 10.19 -12.41 23.92
CA GLY A 636 10.48 -13.75 23.38
C GLY A 636 10.11 -14.85 24.38
N GLY A 637 9.47 -15.92 23.91
CA GLY A 637 8.91 -16.97 24.76
C GLY A 637 7.49 -16.68 25.29
N GLY A 638 6.94 -15.49 25.03
CA GLY A 638 5.54 -15.18 25.29
C GLY A 638 5.21 -14.67 26.71
N HIS A 639 6.22 -14.57 27.58
CA HIS A 639 6.08 -14.20 28.98
C HIS A 639 6.34 -12.71 29.23
N SER A 640 5.41 -12.03 29.89
CA SER A 640 5.53 -10.60 30.23
C SER A 640 5.83 -9.72 28.98
N PHE A 641 6.22 -8.47 29.22
CA PHE A 641 6.29 -7.44 28.20
C PHE A 641 7.63 -6.69 28.24
N GLN A 642 8.04 -6.17 27.09
CA GLN A 642 9.12 -5.19 26.99
C GLN A 642 8.63 -3.81 27.48
N ARG A 643 9.39 -2.74 27.23
CA ARG A 643 8.93 -1.37 27.51
C ARG A 643 7.58 -1.14 26.82
N MET A 644 6.59 -0.69 27.57
CA MET A 644 5.24 -0.40 27.06
C MET A 644 5.02 1.11 26.95
N SER A 645 4.25 1.54 25.95
CA SER A 645 3.70 2.88 25.86
C SER A 645 2.31 2.94 26.52
N ARG A 646 1.71 4.13 26.59
CA ARG A 646 0.35 4.28 27.14
C ARG A 646 -0.76 3.65 26.27
N HIS A 647 -0.47 3.34 25.00
CA HIS A 647 -1.48 2.87 24.04
C HIS A 647 -1.45 1.36 23.80
N HIS A 648 -0.36 0.66 24.14
CA HIS A 648 -0.26 -0.78 23.93
C HIS A 648 -1.36 -1.56 24.67
N GLY A 649 -1.77 -2.69 24.08
CA GLY A 649 -2.76 -3.58 24.66
C GLY A 649 -4.15 -2.94 24.78
N SER A 650 -4.54 -2.15 23.78
CA SER A 650 -5.78 -1.40 23.77
C SER A 650 -6.56 -1.57 22.46
N ILE A 651 -7.85 -1.31 22.50
CA ILE A 651 -8.61 -0.92 21.30
C ILE A 651 -8.55 0.60 21.22
N LEU A 652 -8.08 1.11 20.10
CA LEU A 652 -7.95 2.54 19.84
C LEU A 652 -9.08 3.01 18.92
N ARG A 653 -9.59 4.21 19.21
CA ARG A 653 -10.62 4.89 18.42
C ARG A 653 -10.06 6.19 17.86
N VAL A 654 -10.13 6.36 16.55
CA VAL A 654 -9.80 7.60 15.85
C VAL A 654 -11.09 8.24 15.36
N SER A 655 -11.25 9.54 15.58
CA SER A 655 -12.43 10.27 15.13
C SER A 655 -12.60 10.19 13.60
N LYS A 656 -13.84 10.30 13.12
CA LYS A 656 -14.16 10.29 11.68
C LYS A 656 -13.29 11.21 10.81
N ASP A 657 -12.84 12.34 11.35
CA ASP A 657 -11.99 13.33 10.68
C ASP A 657 -10.48 13.13 10.89
N GLY A 658 -10.08 12.11 11.65
CA GLY A 658 -8.68 11.79 11.95
C GLY A 658 -8.05 12.68 13.02
N SER A 659 -8.77 13.66 13.57
CA SER A 659 -8.19 14.70 14.44
C SER A 659 -7.89 14.25 15.87
N ARG A 660 -8.61 13.24 16.39
CA ARG A 660 -8.52 12.77 17.78
C ARG A 660 -8.35 11.26 17.87
N LEU A 661 -7.48 10.83 18.77
CA LEU A 661 -7.28 9.44 19.19
C LEU A 661 -7.68 9.30 20.67
N ASP A 662 -8.52 8.30 20.98
CA ASP A 662 -8.87 7.91 22.35
C ASP A 662 -8.67 6.38 22.53
N ARG A 663 -8.48 5.92 23.77
CA ARG A 663 -8.54 4.48 24.10
C ARG A 663 -10.01 4.10 24.34
N TYR A 664 -10.51 3.10 23.62
CA TYR A 664 -11.87 2.60 23.83
C TYR A 664 -11.92 1.53 24.93
N ALA A 665 -10.94 0.61 24.97
CA ALA A 665 -10.82 -0.43 25.99
C ALA A 665 -9.34 -0.82 26.15
N THR A 666 -8.99 -1.45 27.26
CA THR A 666 -7.59 -1.81 27.60
C THR A 666 -7.48 -3.24 28.13
N GLY A 667 -6.26 -3.74 28.33
CA GLY A 667 -6.03 -5.07 28.88
C GLY A 667 -5.90 -6.18 27.84
N LEU A 668 -5.45 -5.86 26.62
CA LEU A 668 -5.17 -6.84 25.58
C LEU A 668 -3.69 -7.21 25.51
N ARG A 669 -3.41 -8.44 25.07
CA ARG A 669 -2.07 -9.00 24.90
C ARG A 669 -1.60 -8.93 23.45
N ALA A 670 -2.22 -9.69 22.55
CA ALA A 670 -1.91 -9.74 21.12
C ALA A 670 -3.20 -10.04 20.33
N PRO A 671 -4.15 -9.07 20.31
CA PRO A 671 -5.46 -9.20 19.69
C PRO A 671 -5.35 -9.12 18.17
N ASN A 672 -5.39 -10.23 17.47
CA ASN A 672 -5.15 -10.25 16.03
C ASN A 672 -6.34 -9.73 15.20
N GLY A 673 -7.49 -9.43 15.79
CA GLY A 673 -8.59 -8.76 15.09
C GLY A 673 -9.69 -8.25 16.00
N ILE A 674 -10.55 -7.41 15.43
CA ILE A 674 -11.74 -6.87 16.10
C ILE A 674 -12.99 -7.16 15.26
N GLY A 675 -14.15 -6.82 15.80
CA GLY A 675 -15.40 -6.74 15.07
C GLY A 675 -16.17 -5.50 15.47
N VAL A 676 -16.91 -4.93 14.52
CA VAL A 676 -17.85 -3.82 14.77
C VAL A 676 -19.20 -4.22 14.19
N SER A 677 -20.22 -4.31 15.04
CA SER A 677 -21.57 -4.63 14.60
C SER A 677 -22.20 -3.45 13.84
N PRO A 678 -23.25 -3.68 13.04
CA PRO A 678 -24.02 -2.59 12.42
C PRO A 678 -24.57 -1.55 13.42
N THR A 679 -24.71 -1.94 14.69
CA THR A 679 -25.15 -1.06 15.79
C THR A 679 -24.00 -0.40 16.55
N GLY A 680 -22.74 -0.68 16.19
CA GLY A 680 -21.54 -0.12 16.81
C GLY A 680 -20.96 -0.92 17.98
N GLN A 681 -21.50 -2.11 18.27
CA GLN A 681 -20.92 -2.99 19.29
C GLN A 681 -19.51 -3.44 18.87
N LEU A 682 -18.53 -3.29 19.78
CA LEU A 682 -17.19 -3.83 19.59
C LEU A 682 -17.03 -5.24 20.17
N THR A 683 -16.26 -6.05 19.46
CA THR A 683 -15.76 -7.36 19.90
C THR A 683 -14.28 -7.50 19.54
N SER A 684 -13.58 -8.36 20.25
CA SER A 684 -12.21 -8.75 19.90
C SER A 684 -11.89 -10.12 20.49
N GLY A 685 -10.95 -10.84 19.90
CA GLY A 685 -10.30 -11.96 20.57
C GLY A 685 -8.99 -11.54 21.22
N ASP A 686 -8.35 -12.46 21.92
CA ASP A 686 -6.95 -12.30 22.34
C ASP A 686 -6.17 -13.62 22.23
N ASN A 687 -4.85 -13.55 22.14
CA ASN A 687 -3.99 -14.73 21.99
C ASN A 687 -3.51 -15.20 23.36
N GLU A 688 -3.62 -16.52 23.60
CA GLU A 688 -3.15 -17.19 24.82
C GLU A 688 -1.74 -16.73 25.25
N GLY A 689 -1.58 -16.43 26.54
CA GLY A 689 -0.30 -16.10 27.16
C GLY A 689 -0.45 -15.43 28.53
N THR A 690 0.47 -14.54 28.88
CA THR A 690 0.44 -13.80 30.17
C THR A 690 -0.90 -13.09 30.37
N PHE A 691 -1.61 -13.44 31.46
CA PHE A 691 -2.96 -12.99 31.80
C PHE A 691 -4.08 -13.37 30.82
N VAL A 692 -3.80 -14.15 29.78
CA VAL A 692 -4.77 -14.62 28.80
C VAL A 692 -4.77 -16.15 28.84
N PRO A 693 -5.60 -16.79 29.69
CA PRO A 693 -5.49 -18.22 30.01
C PRO A 693 -5.67 -19.13 28.79
N ARG A 694 -6.60 -18.74 27.92
CA ARG A 694 -6.99 -19.35 26.63
C ARG A 694 -7.50 -18.23 25.72
N CYS A 695 -7.71 -18.48 24.43
CA CYS A 695 -8.24 -17.45 23.52
C CYS A 695 -9.68 -17.08 23.92
N PRO A 696 -9.98 -15.82 24.25
CA PRO A 696 -11.33 -15.34 24.50
C PRO A 696 -12.03 -14.84 23.23
N ILE A 697 -13.35 -14.70 23.32
CA ILE A 697 -14.15 -13.77 22.51
C ILE A 697 -14.72 -12.73 23.48
N HIS A 698 -14.26 -11.49 23.41
CA HIS A 698 -14.77 -10.40 24.22
C HIS A 698 -15.96 -9.70 23.55
N TRP A 699 -16.93 -9.30 24.38
CA TRP A 699 -17.99 -8.36 24.03
C TRP A 699 -17.70 -7.08 24.81
N ILE A 700 -17.38 -5.99 24.13
CA ILE A 700 -16.58 -4.91 24.72
C ILE A 700 -17.39 -3.64 24.88
N GLU A 701 -17.49 -3.18 26.13
CA GLU A 701 -18.01 -1.86 26.48
C GLU A 701 -16.89 -0.82 26.58
N PRO A 702 -17.20 0.49 26.47
CA PRO A 702 -16.20 1.54 26.68
C PRO A 702 -15.54 1.44 28.06
N ASP A 703 -14.24 1.75 28.11
CA ASP A 703 -13.36 1.75 29.28
C ASP A 703 -13.17 0.37 29.95
N GLU A 704 -13.62 -0.72 29.31
CA GLU A 704 -13.52 -2.06 29.88
C GLU A 704 -12.07 -2.58 29.96
N PHE A 705 -11.80 -3.34 31.01
CA PHE A 705 -10.55 -4.09 31.20
C PHE A 705 -10.68 -5.54 30.73
N LEU A 706 -9.82 -5.94 29.79
CA LEU A 706 -9.94 -7.21 29.06
C LEU A 706 -8.99 -8.32 29.54
N GLY A 707 -8.16 -8.06 30.54
CA GLY A 707 -7.45 -9.12 31.28
C GLY A 707 -5.96 -8.89 31.52
N VAL A 708 -5.25 -8.14 30.68
CA VAL A 708 -3.80 -7.92 30.84
C VAL A 708 -3.51 -6.69 31.69
N VAL A 709 -3.15 -6.92 32.95
CA VAL A 709 -2.95 -5.85 33.95
C VAL A 709 -1.87 -4.85 33.53
N ASP A 710 -0.81 -5.31 32.84
CA ASP A 710 0.27 -4.44 32.37
C ASP A 710 -0.18 -3.37 31.36
N SER A 711 -1.24 -3.63 30.59
CA SER A 711 -1.83 -2.69 29.62
C SER A 711 -3.10 -2.00 30.11
N ALA A 712 -3.57 -2.28 31.33
CA ALA A 712 -4.75 -1.61 31.89
C ALA A 712 -4.55 -0.09 31.98
N ALA A 713 -5.60 0.69 31.78
CA ALA A 713 -5.53 2.15 31.92
C ALA A 713 -5.19 2.61 33.35
N ASP A 714 -5.61 1.84 34.35
CA ASP A 714 -5.58 2.14 35.78
C ASP A 714 -4.74 1.12 36.58
N TYR A 715 -3.74 0.50 35.93
CA TYR A 715 -2.88 -0.53 36.52
C TYR A 715 -2.29 -0.14 37.90
N ALA A 716 -2.09 1.16 38.15
CA ALA A 716 -1.56 1.70 39.39
C ALA A 716 -2.50 1.47 40.59
N THR A 717 -3.82 1.44 40.37
CA THR A 717 -4.85 1.29 41.40
C THR A 717 -5.48 -0.11 41.46
N MET A 718 -5.28 -0.94 40.45
CA MET A 718 -5.72 -2.35 40.47
C MET A 718 -5.10 -3.14 41.63
N ARG A 719 -5.81 -4.14 42.17
CA ARG A 719 -5.30 -5.01 43.24
C ARG A 719 -4.25 -5.97 42.70
N THR A 720 -4.48 -6.54 41.53
CA THR A 720 -3.48 -7.31 40.80
C THR A 720 -2.35 -6.39 40.34
N THR A 721 -1.12 -6.86 40.44
CA THR A 721 0.07 -6.05 40.13
C THR A 721 0.61 -6.36 38.74
N PRO A 722 1.08 -5.35 37.98
CA PRO A 722 1.76 -5.56 36.70
C PRO A 722 2.97 -6.51 36.81
N THR A 723 3.29 -7.20 35.71
CA THR A 723 4.51 -8.01 35.59
C THR A 723 5.74 -7.17 35.24
N VAL A 724 5.54 -6.05 34.54
CA VAL A 724 6.59 -5.10 34.17
C VAL A 724 6.99 -4.30 35.40
N GLY A 725 8.23 -4.49 35.86
CA GLY A 725 8.74 -3.87 37.09
C GLY A 725 8.62 -2.34 37.14
N GLN A 726 8.74 -1.66 35.99
CA GLN A 726 8.54 -0.20 35.90
C GLN A 726 7.11 0.22 36.23
N ARG A 727 6.11 -0.56 35.80
CA ARG A 727 4.70 -0.30 36.07
C ARG A 727 4.28 -0.75 37.46
N ARG A 728 4.87 -1.84 37.95
CA ARG A 728 4.65 -2.35 39.31
C ARG A 728 5.21 -1.42 40.39
N GLY A 729 6.35 -0.79 40.13
CA GLY A 729 7.06 0.03 41.13
C GLY A 729 7.46 -0.80 42.36
N SER A 730 7.21 -0.25 43.55
CA SER A 730 7.51 -0.89 44.84
C SER A 730 6.42 -1.83 45.37
N ARG A 731 5.30 -1.98 44.64
CA ARG A 731 4.21 -2.87 45.06
C ARG A 731 4.69 -4.32 45.09
N LYS A 732 4.38 -5.04 46.17
CA LYS A 732 4.59 -6.50 46.25
C LYS A 732 3.74 -7.19 45.19
N GLU A 733 4.26 -8.27 44.60
CA GLU A 733 3.50 -9.08 43.65
C GLU A 733 2.19 -9.57 44.29
N ASN A 734 1.08 -9.33 43.60
CA ASN A 734 -0.25 -9.73 44.03
C ASN A 734 -1.09 -10.11 42.81
N LEU A 735 -1.93 -11.14 42.99
CA LEU A 735 -2.88 -11.61 41.99
C LEU A 735 -4.26 -11.72 42.66
N ASP A 736 -5.22 -10.92 42.20
CA ASP A 736 -6.58 -10.93 42.72
C ASP A 736 -7.56 -11.50 41.66
N PRO A 737 -7.98 -12.77 41.77
CA PRO A 737 -8.83 -13.40 40.78
C PRO A 737 -10.20 -12.73 40.56
N SER A 738 -10.64 -11.85 41.45
CA SER A 738 -11.89 -11.11 41.26
C SER A 738 -11.81 -10.04 40.17
N GLU A 739 -10.61 -9.70 39.70
CA GLU A 739 -10.36 -8.80 38.56
C GLU A 739 -10.25 -9.54 37.23
N ALA A 740 -10.40 -10.88 37.22
CA ALA A 740 -10.34 -11.66 35.99
C ALA A 740 -11.46 -11.26 35.00
N PRO A 741 -11.15 -11.18 33.69
CA PRO A 741 -12.13 -10.80 32.68
C PRO A 741 -13.19 -11.89 32.49
N LYS A 742 -14.39 -11.46 32.06
CA LYS A 742 -15.53 -12.34 31.75
C LYS A 742 -15.93 -12.22 30.28
N PRO A 743 -15.13 -12.76 29.33
CA PRO A 743 -15.45 -12.71 27.91
C PRO A 743 -16.73 -13.50 27.59
N LEU A 744 -17.35 -13.25 26.44
CA LEU A 744 -18.49 -14.02 25.94
C LEU A 744 -18.18 -15.52 25.92
N ALA A 745 -16.99 -15.90 25.44
CA ALA A 745 -16.52 -17.28 25.43
C ALA A 745 -15.02 -17.39 25.67
N TRP A 746 -14.58 -18.46 26.34
CA TRP A 746 -13.21 -18.97 26.31
C TRP A 746 -13.14 -20.19 25.40
N LEU A 747 -12.17 -20.21 24.49
CA LEU A 747 -12.01 -21.26 23.50
C LEU A 747 -10.78 -22.13 23.82
N PRO A 748 -10.90 -23.46 23.79
CA PRO A 748 -9.75 -24.33 23.97
C PRO A 748 -8.80 -24.23 22.75
N LYS A 749 -7.54 -24.59 22.96
CA LYS A 749 -6.47 -24.43 21.96
C LYS A 749 -6.73 -25.13 20.62
N ASN A 750 -7.45 -26.25 20.62
CA ASN A 750 -7.81 -26.99 19.41
C ASN A 750 -8.99 -26.37 18.64
N VAL A 751 -9.69 -25.41 19.24
CA VAL A 751 -10.77 -24.64 18.60
C VAL A 751 -10.23 -23.29 18.16
N ASP A 752 -9.53 -22.60 19.05
CA ASP A 752 -8.79 -21.41 18.72
C ASP A 752 -7.56 -21.24 19.61
N ASN A 753 -6.39 -21.13 18.98
CA ASN A 753 -5.11 -20.84 19.63
C ASN A 753 -4.52 -19.49 19.21
N SER A 754 -5.16 -18.80 18.28
CA SER A 754 -4.82 -17.44 17.86
C SER A 754 -6.02 -16.90 17.09
N ASN A 755 -6.70 -15.90 17.65
CA ASN A 755 -7.94 -15.37 17.10
C ASN A 755 -7.70 -14.64 15.78
N GLY A 756 -8.78 -14.43 15.02
CA GLY A 756 -8.89 -13.43 13.96
C GLY A 756 -9.97 -12.39 14.33
N GLY A 757 -10.47 -11.67 13.32
CA GLY A 757 -11.56 -10.71 13.49
C GLY A 757 -12.93 -11.36 13.70
N GLN A 758 -13.95 -10.52 13.85
CA GLN A 758 -15.36 -10.94 13.83
C GLN A 758 -16.13 -10.12 12.80
N VAL A 759 -17.16 -10.71 12.21
CA VAL A 759 -18.04 -10.04 11.25
C VAL A 759 -19.49 -10.43 11.52
N TRP A 760 -20.43 -9.57 11.16
CA TRP A 760 -21.86 -9.88 11.22
C TRP A 760 -22.35 -10.30 9.84
N VAL A 761 -23.23 -11.30 9.81
CA VAL A 761 -23.95 -11.66 8.59
C VAL A 761 -24.92 -10.52 8.27
N THR A 762 -24.69 -9.82 7.16
CA THR A 762 -25.50 -8.66 6.73
C THR A 762 -26.37 -8.98 5.51
N SER A 763 -26.57 -10.26 5.21
CA SER A 763 -27.20 -10.73 3.99
C SER A 763 -28.11 -11.92 4.30
N ASP A 764 -29.35 -11.85 3.82
CA ASP A 764 -30.32 -12.96 3.83
C ASP A 764 -30.01 -14.03 2.77
N LYS A 765 -29.09 -13.75 1.83
CA LYS A 765 -28.62 -14.68 0.80
C LYS A 765 -27.55 -15.66 1.30
N TRP A 766 -27.17 -15.59 2.58
CA TRP A 766 -26.14 -16.42 3.18
C TRP A 766 -26.71 -17.43 4.19
N GLY A 767 -27.92 -17.91 3.92
CA GLY A 767 -28.57 -18.92 4.75
C GLY A 767 -29.20 -18.33 6.03
N PRO A 768 -29.45 -19.18 7.05
CA PRO A 768 -30.33 -18.85 8.17
C PRO A 768 -29.72 -17.93 9.23
N TYR A 769 -28.47 -17.50 9.07
CA TYR A 769 -27.70 -16.79 10.10
C TYR A 769 -27.71 -15.27 9.94
N ASN A 770 -28.66 -14.69 9.21
CA ASN A 770 -28.73 -13.24 9.03
C ASN A 770 -28.77 -12.50 10.39
N GLY A 771 -27.91 -11.50 10.57
CA GLY A 771 -27.73 -10.76 11.83
C GLY A 771 -26.86 -11.47 12.88
N GLU A 772 -26.49 -12.73 12.68
CA GLU A 772 -25.59 -13.45 13.60
C GLU A 772 -24.14 -13.01 13.42
N MET A 773 -23.36 -13.21 14.48
CA MET A 773 -21.93 -12.90 14.48
C MET A 773 -21.14 -14.14 14.09
N LEU A 774 -20.12 -13.95 13.27
CA LEU A 774 -19.12 -14.94 12.92
C LEU A 774 -17.80 -14.62 13.60
N HIS A 775 -17.11 -15.66 14.05
CA HIS A 775 -15.76 -15.56 14.61
C HIS A 775 -14.78 -16.34 13.75
N PHE A 776 -13.62 -15.74 13.50
CA PHE A 776 -12.54 -16.37 12.77
C PHE A 776 -11.44 -16.84 13.71
N SER A 777 -10.98 -18.08 13.55
CA SER A 777 -9.72 -18.55 14.13
C SER A 777 -8.62 -18.50 13.09
N TYR A 778 -7.63 -17.64 13.33
CA TYR A 778 -6.44 -17.56 12.50
C TYR A 778 -5.53 -18.78 12.71
N GLY A 779 -5.42 -19.24 13.97
CA GLY A 779 -4.58 -20.36 14.35
C GLY A 779 -5.07 -21.71 13.82
N GLN A 780 -6.39 -21.93 13.84
CA GLN A 780 -7.02 -23.17 13.36
C GLN A 780 -7.58 -23.08 11.94
N SER A 781 -7.47 -21.93 11.27
CA SER A 781 -8.03 -21.66 9.93
C SER A 781 -9.50 -22.09 9.86
N ALA A 782 -10.32 -21.56 10.77
CA ALA A 782 -11.70 -21.98 10.94
C ALA A 782 -12.65 -20.79 11.10
N ILE A 783 -13.91 -21.00 10.71
CA ILE A 783 -14.99 -20.02 10.79
C ILE A 783 -16.06 -20.61 11.70
N TYR A 784 -16.59 -19.79 12.60
CA TYR A 784 -17.58 -20.19 13.56
C TYR A 784 -18.78 -19.25 13.55
N VAL A 785 -19.98 -19.81 13.71
CA VAL A 785 -21.16 -19.04 14.13
C VAL A 785 -21.09 -18.86 15.65
N VAL A 786 -21.32 -17.65 16.13
CA VAL A 786 -21.31 -17.33 17.56
C VAL A 786 -22.73 -17.37 18.12
N LEU A 787 -23.01 -18.38 18.94
CA LEU A 787 -24.27 -18.61 19.64
C LEU A 787 -24.29 -17.79 20.93
N LYS A 788 -24.56 -16.49 20.80
CA LYS A 788 -24.49 -15.50 21.88
C LYS A 788 -25.78 -15.44 22.71
N GLU A 789 -25.64 -15.26 24.02
CA GLU A 789 -26.72 -15.05 24.97
C GLU A 789 -26.38 -13.88 25.91
N LYS A 790 -27.33 -12.95 26.08
CA LYS A 790 -27.26 -11.96 27.16
C LYS A 790 -28.02 -12.48 28.37
N LYS A 791 -27.33 -12.69 29.50
CA LYS A 791 -27.93 -13.14 30.76
C LYS A 791 -27.60 -12.15 31.88
N GLY A 792 -28.61 -11.38 32.27
CA GLY A 792 -28.40 -10.21 33.13
C GLY A 792 -27.53 -9.16 32.44
N VAL A 793 -26.45 -8.75 33.09
CA VAL A 793 -25.47 -7.77 32.54
C VAL A 793 -24.35 -8.43 31.74
N LEU A 794 -24.23 -9.76 31.78
CA LEU A 794 -23.12 -10.48 31.14
C LEU A 794 -23.55 -11.03 29.77
N MET A 795 -22.59 -11.02 28.85
CA MET A 795 -22.65 -11.85 27.66
C MET A 795 -22.01 -13.21 27.96
N GLN A 796 -22.65 -14.27 27.49
CA GLN A 796 -22.13 -15.63 27.51
C GLN A 796 -22.55 -16.33 26.21
N GLY A 797 -22.11 -17.57 26.02
CA GLY A 797 -22.45 -18.32 24.82
C GLY A 797 -21.27 -19.09 24.28
N GLY A 798 -21.32 -19.44 23.02
CA GLY A 798 -20.31 -20.30 22.41
C GLY A 798 -20.21 -20.21 20.91
N VAL A 799 -19.50 -21.16 20.35
CA VAL A 799 -19.21 -21.25 18.93
C VAL A 799 -19.55 -22.63 18.38
N VAL A 800 -20.05 -22.66 17.15
CA VAL A 800 -20.19 -23.88 16.34
C VAL A 800 -19.50 -23.68 15.00
N LYS A 801 -18.73 -24.69 14.57
CA LYS A 801 -17.86 -24.58 13.39
C LYS A 801 -18.66 -24.71 12.10
N ILE A 802 -18.40 -23.85 11.13
CA ILE A 802 -18.86 -24.01 9.75
C ILE A 802 -17.93 -25.01 9.04
N PRO A 803 -18.46 -26.03 8.35
CA PRO A 803 -17.68 -27.14 7.80
C PRO A 803 -16.95 -26.79 6.49
N VAL A 804 -16.22 -25.68 6.47
CA VAL A 804 -15.37 -25.25 5.36
C VAL A 804 -13.91 -25.13 5.81
N ARG A 805 -12.98 -25.21 4.85
CA ARG A 805 -11.54 -25.11 5.11
C ARG A 805 -10.91 -24.02 4.22
N PRO A 806 -10.73 -22.80 4.74
CA PRO A 806 -10.07 -21.70 4.04
C PRO A 806 -8.69 -22.07 3.47
N THR A 807 -8.29 -21.38 2.41
CA THR A 807 -7.03 -21.60 1.70
C THR A 807 -5.81 -21.22 2.54
N SER A 808 -5.94 -20.13 3.31
CA SER A 808 -4.97 -19.68 4.32
C SER A 808 -5.67 -19.63 5.68
N SER A 809 -5.16 -18.82 6.62
CA SER A 809 -5.85 -18.57 7.88
C SER A 809 -7.17 -17.82 7.65
N ALA A 810 -8.14 -18.02 8.54
CA ALA A 810 -9.31 -17.15 8.61
C ALA A 810 -8.98 -15.98 9.54
N MET A 811 -8.75 -14.79 8.98
CA MET A 811 -8.26 -13.65 9.76
C MET A 811 -9.17 -12.43 9.66
N ARG A 812 -9.70 -12.16 8.46
CA ARG A 812 -10.56 -11.02 8.15
C ARG A 812 -11.72 -11.50 7.30
N GLY A 813 -12.91 -10.93 7.47
CA GLY A 813 -14.05 -11.25 6.63
C GLY A 813 -14.94 -10.05 6.35
N LYS A 814 -15.55 -10.05 5.16
CA LYS A 814 -16.48 -9.02 4.69
C LYS A 814 -17.57 -9.67 3.85
N PHE A 815 -18.80 -9.19 3.96
CA PHE A 815 -19.89 -9.58 3.08
C PHE A 815 -19.90 -8.69 1.84
N ASN A 816 -19.99 -9.29 0.66
CA ASN A 816 -20.12 -8.54 -0.58
C ASN A 816 -21.57 -8.07 -0.75
N ARG A 817 -21.76 -6.79 -1.09
CA ARG A 817 -23.08 -6.15 -1.14
C ARG A 817 -23.97 -6.64 -2.29
N LYS A 818 -23.39 -7.27 -3.32
CA LYS A 818 -24.12 -7.72 -4.52
C LYS A 818 -24.56 -9.17 -4.41
N ASP A 819 -23.60 -10.08 -4.27
CA ASP A 819 -23.90 -11.51 -4.19
C ASP A 819 -24.34 -11.95 -2.78
N GLY A 820 -24.09 -11.12 -1.77
CA GLY A 820 -24.47 -11.37 -0.39
C GLY A 820 -23.67 -12.49 0.27
N GLN A 821 -22.52 -12.89 -0.30
CA GLN A 821 -21.68 -13.98 0.20
C GLN A 821 -20.57 -13.45 1.11
N LEU A 822 -20.07 -14.33 1.98
CA LEU A 822 -18.95 -14.04 2.86
C LEU A 822 -17.63 -14.23 2.10
N TYR A 823 -16.77 -13.22 2.14
CA TYR A 823 -15.38 -13.33 1.72
C TYR A 823 -14.49 -13.35 2.94
N VAL A 824 -13.43 -14.16 2.90
CA VAL A 824 -12.48 -14.34 4.00
C VAL A 824 -11.06 -14.26 3.46
N ALA A 825 -10.20 -13.55 4.17
CA ALA A 825 -8.78 -13.48 3.86
C ALA A 825 -7.93 -13.74 5.10
N GLY A 826 -6.66 -14.08 4.85
CA GLY A 826 -5.66 -14.19 5.88
C GLY A 826 -4.29 -14.53 5.33
N LEU A 827 -3.36 -14.72 6.26
CA LEU A 827 -1.96 -15.02 6.01
C LEU A 827 -1.45 -16.14 6.90
N LYS A 828 -0.28 -16.69 6.59
CA LYS A 828 0.44 -17.63 7.45
C LYS A 828 1.60 -16.94 8.15
N GLY A 829 1.51 -16.90 9.47
CA GLY A 829 2.57 -16.54 10.40
C GLY A 829 2.69 -17.60 11.51
N TRP A 830 2.96 -17.19 12.75
CA TRP A 830 3.16 -18.12 13.86
C TRP A 830 1.89 -18.84 14.30
N GLN A 831 2.08 -20.10 14.71
CA GLN A 831 1.04 -20.94 15.34
C GLN A 831 -0.26 -21.08 14.52
N SER A 832 -0.19 -20.90 13.19
CA SER A 832 -1.28 -21.15 12.28
C SER A 832 -1.11 -22.47 11.51
N ASN A 833 -2.20 -23.21 11.36
CA ASN A 833 -2.28 -24.41 10.54
C ASN A 833 -2.58 -24.11 9.05
N ALA A 834 -2.53 -22.84 8.63
CA ALA A 834 -2.84 -22.39 7.27
C ALA A 834 -2.07 -23.16 6.19
N GLY A 835 -2.78 -23.51 5.12
CA GLY A 835 -2.24 -24.27 3.99
C GLY A 835 -1.36 -23.45 3.04
N ARG A 836 -1.61 -22.14 2.92
CA ARG A 836 -0.88 -21.19 2.06
C ARG A 836 -0.45 -19.95 2.84
N GLU A 837 0.61 -19.27 2.37
CA GLU A 837 1.15 -18.04 3.00
C GLU A 837 0.15 -16.87 3.01
N GLY A 838 -0.80 -16.85 2.08
CA GLY A 838 -1.94 -15.94 2.06
C GLY A 838 -3.08 -16.50 1.24
N GLY A 839 -4.28 -15.94 1.38
CA GLY A 839 -5.47 -16.38 0.65
C GLY A 839 -6.61 -15.37 0.70
N LEU A 840 -7.48 -15.44 -0.32
CA LEU A 840 -8.76 -14.76 -0.39
C LEU A 840 -9.78 -15.78 -0.92
N ASP A 841 -10.80 -16.07 -0.13
CA ASP A 841 -11.79 -17.10 -0.43
C ASP A 841 -13.21 -16.50 -0.33
N ARG A 842 -14.16 -17.04 -1.09
CA ARG A 842 -15.60 -16.80 -0.95
C ARG A 842 -16.25 -18.04 -0.35
N VAL A 843 -16.80 -17.91 0.85
CA VAL A 843 -17.66 -18.92 1.47
C VAL A 843 -19.07 -18.71 0.91
N ARG A 844 -19.45 -19.55 -0.04
CA ARG A 844 -20.71 -19.42 -0.77
C ARG A 844 -21.77 -20.36 -0.20
N TYR A 845 -22.92 -19.81 0.11
CA TYR A 845 -24.14 -20.56 0.41
C TYR A 845 -24.71 -21.14 -0.88
N THR A 846 -25.06 -22.43 -0.88
CA THR A 846 -25.54 -23.15 -2.08
C THR A 846 -27.06 -23.09 -2.25
N GLY A 847 -27.79 -22.54 -1.28
CA GLY A 847 -29.26 -22.57 -1.25
C GLY A 847 -29.84 -23.82 -0.59
N ARG A 848 -29.00 -24.79 -0.20
CA ARG A 848 -29.45 -26.01 0.50
C ARG A 848 -29.80 -25.72 1.96
N PRO A 849 -30.69 -26.50 2.59
CA PRO A 849 -30.88 -26.43 4.04
C PRO A 849 -29.54 -26.48 4.77
N VAL A 850 -29.36 -25.59 5.75
CA VAL A 850 -28.25 -25.70 6.70
C VAL A 850 -28.78 -26.51 7.87
N SER A 851 -28.09 -27.55 8.30
CA SER A 851 -28.45 -28.40 9.43
C SER A 851 -27.42 -28.27 10.54
N MET A 852 -27.57 -27.20 11.34
CA MET A 852 -26.61 -26.82 12.38
C MET A 852 -27.32 -26.11 13.55
N PRO A 853 -26.69 -26.04 14.73
CA PRO A 853 -27.14 -25.19 15.82
C PRO A 853 -27.32 -23.72 15.41
N SER A 854 -28.39 -23.10 15.89
CA SER A 854 -28.80 -21.71 15.63
C SER A 854 -28.88 -20.86 16.89
N SER A 855 -29.07 -21.46 18.07
CA SER A 855 -29.03 -20.72 19.34
C SER A 855 -28.61 -21.61 20.51
N LEU A 856 -28.08 -20.98 21.56
CA LEU A 856 -27.68 -21.63 22.80
C LEU A 856 -28.12 -20.73 23.96
N LYS A 857 -28.99 -21.23 24.83
CA LYS A 857 -29.53 -20.47 25.96
C LYS A 857 -29.50 -21.28 27.24
N VAL A 858 -29.01 -20.69 28.33
CA VAL A 858 -28.96 -21.36 29.63
C VAL A 858 -30.23 -21.08 30.41
N ARG A 859 -30.97 -22.12 30.74
CA ARG A 859 -32.21 -22.07 31.54
C ARG A 859 -31.97 -22.69 32.92
N ASP A 860 -32.95 -22.56 33.81
CA ASP A 860 -32.87 -23.26 35.08
C ASP A 860 -32.86 -24.78 34.85
N GLY A 861 -31.88 -25.46 35.45
CA GLY A 861 -31.71 -26.91 35.33
C GLY A 861 -31.18 -27.45 33.99
N GLY A 862 -30.89 -26.61 32.99
CA GLY A 862 -30.48 -27.13 31.69
C GLY A 862 -30.13 -26.10 30.62
N ILE A 863 -29.98 -26.58 29.39
CA ILE A 863 -29.57 -25.81 28.22
C ILE A 863 -30.59 -26.00 27.11
N GLU A 864 -31.11 -24.91 26.56
CA GLU A 864 -31.94 -24.87 25.35
C GLU A 864 -31.02 -24.67 24.14
N ILE A 865 -31.01 -25.64 23.22
CA ILE A 865 -30.25 -25.58 21.96
C ILE A 865 -31.25 -25.50 20.82
N GLY A 866 -31.20 -24.41 20.04
CA GLY A 866 -31.99 -24.26 18.83
C GLY A 866 -31.21 -24.70 17.59
N PHE A 867 -31.92 -25.15 16.57
CA PHE A 867 -31.39 -25.63 15.29
C PHE A 867 -32.05 -24.91 14.12
N THR A 868 -31.40 -24.96 12.96
CA THR A 868 -31.88 -24.34 11.73
C THR A 868 -32.99 -25.15 11.05
N GLN A 869 -32.95 -26.47 11.17
CA GLN A 869 -33.97 -27.41 10.68
C GLN A 869 -34.78 -28.03 11.81
N LYS A 870 -35.88 -28.70 11.44
CA LYS A 870 -36.59 -29.58 12.34
C LYS A 870 -35.76 -30.83 12.61
N LEU A 871 -35.94 -31.40 13.79
CA LEU A 871 -35.18 -32.56 14.25
C LEU A 871 -36.03 -33.82 14.19
N ASP A 872 -35.36 -34.94 13.99
CA ASP A 872 -35.93 -36.23 14.32
C ASP A 872 -36.25 -36.29 15.82
N GLN A 873 -37.46 -36.74 16.16
CA GLN A 873 -37.93 -36.71 17.54
C GLN A 873 -37.21 -37.76 18.39
N GLU A 874 -36.93 -38.95 17.85
CA GLU A 874 -36.34 -40.04 18.61
C GLU A 874 -34.93 -39.65 19.10
N LEU A 875 -34.08 -39.15 18.20
CA LEU A 875 -32.75 -38.69 18.56
C LEU A 875 -32.77 -37.39 19.37
N ALA A 876 -33.68 -36.46 19.09
CA ALA A 876 -33.77 -35.21 19.86
C ALA A 876 -34.20 -35.43 21.32
N GLU A 877 -34.97 -36.50 21.59
CA GLU A 877 -35.42 -36.90 22.93
C GLU A 877 -34.57 -38.03 23.56
N ASP A 878 -33.49 -38.44 22.89
CA ASP A 878 -32.48 -39.34 23.44
C ASP A 878 -31.42 -38.55 24.22
N PRO A 879 -31.24 -38.78 25.54
CA PRO A 879 -30.16 -38.18 26.31
C PRO A 879 -28.76 -38.55 25.82
N GLU A 880 -28.59 -39.71 25.18
CA GLU A 880 -27.28 -40.19 24.69
C GLU A 880 -26.78 -39.41 23.47
N SER A 881 -27.68 -38.74 22.72
CA SER A 881 -27.35 -37.81 21.64
C SER A 881 -26.60 -36.55 22.11
N PHE A 882 -26.47 -36.34 23.42
CA PHE A 882 -25.83 -35.17 24.02
C PHE A 882 -24.76 -35.58 25.04
N ASN A 883 -23.50 -35.22 24.80
CA ASN A 883 -22.40 -35.47 25.75
C ASN A 883 -21.73 -34.18 26.17
N LEU A 884 -21.85 -33.84 27.46
CA LEU A 884 -21.35 -32.58 28.01
C LEU A 884 -20.13 -32.82 28.91
N SER A 885 -19.09 -32.02 28.68
CA SER A 885 -17.94 -31.93 29.58
C SER A 885 -17.41 -30.51 29.64
N GLY A 886 -16.83 -30.11 30.77
CA GLY A 886 -16.31 -28.76 30.92
C GLY A 886 -15.08 -28.66 31.79
N SER A 887 -14.36 -27.55 31.66
CA SER A 887 -13.21 -27.23 32.50
C SER A 887 -13.18 -25.78 32.89
N ASP A 888 -12.54 -25.52 34.02
CA ASP A 888 -12.19 -24.20 34.51
C ASP A 888 -10.74 -23.85 34.20
N LEU A 889 -10.50 -22.54 34.18
CA LEU A 889 -9.23 -21.90 33.83
C LEU A 889 -8.75 -21.07 35.02
N ARG A 890 -7.44 -20.85 35.12
CA ARG A 890 -6.85 -19.90 36.08
C ARG A 890 -6.34 -18.67 35.35
N TRP A 891 -6.82 -17.50 35.76
CA TRP A 891 -6.26 -16.22 35.35
C TRP A 891 -5.00 -15.93 36.17
N THR A 892 -3.85 -15.90 35.50
CA THR A 892 -2.52 -15.75 36.13
C THR A 892 -1.54 -15.03 35.19
N GLN A 893 -0.41 -14.56 35.74
CA GLN A 893 0.69 -13.98 34.95
C GLN A 893 1.48 -15.00 34.10
N SER A 894 1.28 -16.30 34.32
CA SER A 894 1.92 -17.37 33.53
C SER A 894 1.45 -17.38 32.08
N TYR A 895 2.21 -18.03 31.20
CA TYR A 895 1.78 -18.23 29.82
C TYR A 895 0.65 -19.27 29.77
N GLY A 896 -0.58 -18.82 29.51
CA GLY A 896 -1.76 -19.68 29.45
C GLY A 896 -2.04 -20.40 30.77
N THR A 897 -2.89 -21.43 30.70
CA THR A 897 -3.20 -22.29 31.87
C THR A 897 -3.43 -23.74 31.47
N GLY A 898 -3.40 -24.66 32.44
CA GLY A 898 -4.00 -25.99 32.30
C GLY A 898 -5.53 -25.94 32.40
N GLU A 899 -6.16 -27.07 32.09
CA GLU A 899 -7.60 -27.29 32.31
C GLU A 899 -7.83 -27.98 33.68
N PHE A 900 -8.79 -27.46 34.43
CA PHE A 900 -9.12 -27.93 35.77
C PHE A 900 -10.59 -28.33 35.89
N GLN A 901 -10.88 -29.25 36.81
CA GLN A 901 -12.24 -29.66 37.10
C GLN A 901 -13.06 -28.45 37.58
N VAL A 902 -14.30 -28.37 37.10
CA VAL A 902 -15.24 -27.28 37.38
C VAL A 902 -15.64 -27.28 38.86
N GLY A 903 -15.77 -26.10 39.45
CA GLY A 903 -16.20 -25.92 40.84
C GLY A 903 -15.05 -25.81 41.85
N HIS A 904 -13.80 -25.88 41.38
CA HIS A 904 -12.60 -25.82 42.24
C HIS A 904 -11.78 -24.53 42.06
N ARG A 905 -12.35 -23.46 41.50
CA ARG A 905 -11.63 -22.21 41.16
C ARG A 905 -10.93 -21.53 42.35
N ALA A 906 -11.51 -21.65 43.54
CA ALA A 906 -10.95 -21.09 44.78
C ALA A 906 -9.83 -21.96 45.39
N SER A 907 -9.66 -23.20 44.90
CA SER A 907 -8.60 -24.08 45.39
C SER A 907 -7.22 -23.58 44.97
N ALA A 908 -6.27 -23.59 45.90
CA ALA A 908 -4.87 -23.31 45.59
C ALA A 908 -4.29 -24.32 44.57
N VAL A 909 -4.74 -25.58 44.66
CA VAL A 909 -4.35 -26.70 43.80
C VAL A 909 -5.63 -27.38 43.29
N PRO A 910 -6.26 -26.85 42.23
CA PRO A 910 -7.46 -27.46 41.67
C PRO A 910 -7.13 -28.78 40.95
N PRO A 911 -8.00 -29.79 41.02
CA PRO A 911 -7.82 -31.04 40.27
C PRO A 911 -7.74 -30.77 38.77
N LYS A 912 -6.82 -31.43 38.07
CA LYS A 912 -6.67 -31.31 36.60
C LYS A 912 -7.74 -32.11 35.87
N GLY A 913 -8.09 -31.66 34.66
CA GLY A 913 -8.96 -32.39 33.74
C GLY A 913 -10.33 -31.72 33.55
N ARG A 914 -11.25 -32.45 32.91
CA ARG A 914 -12.61 -31.99 32.61
C ARG A 914 -13.61 -32.67 33.52
N THR A 915 -14.62 -31.94 33.97
CA THR A 915 -15.80 -32.43 34.68
C THR A 915 -16.85 -32.88 33.67
N LYS A 916 -17.45 -34.06 33.88
CA LYS A 916 -18.61 -34.51 33.10
C LYS A 916 -19.88 -33.86 33.65
N PHE A 917 -20.80 -33.51 32.77
CA PHE A 917 -22.11 -32.98 33.10
C PHE A 917 -23.16 -33.97 32.59
N PRO A 918 -23.64 -34.91 33.43
CA PRO A 918 -24.62 -35.89 33.01
C PRO A 918 -25.90 -35.24 32.47
N VAL A 919 -26.40 -35.75 31.36
CA VAL A 919 -27.72 -35.39 30.83
C VAL A 919 -28.76 -36.27 31.50
N LYS A 920 -29.76 -35.65 32.14
CA LYS A 920 -30.85 -36.38 32.81
C LYS A 920 -31.97 -36.74 31.85
N SER A 921 -32.31 -35.79 30.98
CA SER A 921 -33.35 -35.91 29.97
C SER A 921 -33.06 -34.92 28.85
N SER A 922 -33.55 -35.22 27.65
CA SER A 922 -33.67 -34.26 26.55
C SER A 922 -35.13 -34.23 26.12
N ARG A 923 -35.62 -33.06 25.71
CA ARG A 923 -37.00 -32.87 25.26
C ARG A 923 -37.05 -31.95 24.06
N LEU A 924 -37.65 -32.43 22.97
CA LEU A 924 -37.95 -31.60 21.81
C LEU A 924 -39.04 -30.59 22.19
N LEU A 925 -38.78 -29.31 21.90
CA LEU A 925 -39.72 -28.23 22.19
C LEU A 925 -40.79 -28.13 21.09
N PRO A 926 -41.94 -27.47 21.35
CA PRO A 926 -43.07 -27.44 20.41
C PRO A 926 -42.78 -26.85 19.02
N ASP A 927 -41.68 -26.13 18.85
CA ASP A 927 -41.25 -25.62 17.55
C ASP A 927 -40.66 -26.71 16.63
N GLY A 928 -40.36 -27.89 17.19
CA GLY A 928 -39.69 -29.01 16.51
C GLY A 928 -38.24 -28.72 16.11
N LYS A 929 -37.69 -27.57 16.52
CA LYS A 929 -36.36 -27.08 16.13
C LYS A 929 -35.47 -26.78 17.34
N SER A 930 -35.99 -26.89 18.55
CA SER A 930 -35.24 -26.61 19.77
C SER A 930 -35.32 -27.79 20.72
N VAL A 931 -34.21 -28.13 21.37
CA VAL A 931 -34.15 -29.18 22.39
C VAL A 931 -33.79 -28.55 23.72
N PHE A 932 -34.56 -28.87 24.76
CA PHE A 932 -34.16 -28.61 26.13
C PHE A 932 -33.43 -29.83 26.69
N VAL A 933 -32.15 -29.66 27.00
CA VAL A 933 -31.28 -30.68 27.59
C VAL A 933 -31.20 -30.40 29.09
N GLU A 934 -31.80 -31.26 29.91
CA GLU A 934 -31.72 -31.18 31.36
C GLU A 934 -30.35 -31.70 31.83
N VAL A 935 -29.60 -30.86 32.54
CA VAL A 935 -28.21 -31.14 32.90
C VAL A 935 -28.07 -31.21 34.41
N GLU A 936 -27.54 -32.32 34.91
CA GLU A 936 -27.27 -32.48 36.33
C GLU A 936 -26.18 -31.52 36.81
N ASN A 937 -26.44 -30.83 37.91
CA ASN A 937 -25.48 -29.93 38.58
C ASN A 937 -24.87 -28.87 37.64
N LEU A 938 -25.68 -28.33 36.72
CA LEU A 938 -25.25 -27.24 35.84
C LEU A 938 -24.79 -26.03 36.67
N GLN A 939 -23.54 -25.62 36.46
CA GLN A 939 -22.87 -24.56 37.20
C GLN A 939 -22.03 -23.70 36.24
N PRO A 940 -21.59 -22.51 36.65
CA PRO A 940 -20.68 -21.71 35.84
C PRO A 940 -19.43 -22.50 35.43
N VAL A 941 -19.02 -22.35 34.18
CA VAL A 941 -17.92 -23.13 33.55
C VAL A 941 -17.23 -22.26 32.51
N HIS A 942 -15.89 -22.22 32.52
CA HIS A 942 -15.15 -21.42 31.55
C HIS A 942 -15.17 -22.04 30.15
N MET A 943 -14.97 -23.36 30.02
CA MET A 943 -14.95 -24.03 28.71
C MET A 943 -15.77 -25.32 28.73
N MET A 944 -17.03 -25.24 28.34
CA MET A 944 -17.91 -26.39 28.12
C MET A 944 -17.85 -26.84 26.66
N GLN A 945 -17.89 -28.15 26.46
CA GLN A 945 -18.04 -28.84 25.19
C GLN A 945 -19.35 -29.60 25.24
N ILE A 946 -20.17 -29.44 24.22
CA ILE A 946 -21.39 -30.20 23.98
C ILE A 946 -21.17 -30.94 22.66
N ASP A 947 -20.96 -32.25 22.73
CA ASP A 947 -20.98 -33.10 21.53
C ASP A 947 -22.43 -33.44 21.19
N LEU A 948 -22.78 -33.31 19.92
CA LEU A 948 -24.11 -33.56 19.37
C LEU A 948 -24.03 -34.68 18.35
N ASP A 949 -24.95 -35.63 18.45
CA ASP A 949 -25.19 -36.71 17.47
C ASP A 949 -26.70 -36.83 17.26
N LEU A 950 -27.20 -36.13 16.24
CA LEU A 950 -28.63 -35.92 15.97
C LEU A 950 -28.89 -36.05 14.48
N GLU A 951 -30.17 -36.13 14.10
CA GLU A 951 -30.61 -36.02 12.72
C GLU A 951 -31.76 -35.01 12.58
N THR A 952 -31.94 -34.49 11.37
CA THR A 952 -33.15 -33.76 11.00
C THR A 952 -34.32 -34.72 10.75
N ASP A 953 -35.56 -34.21 10.71
CA ASP A 953 -36.75 -35.00 10.35
C ASP A 953 -36.73 -35.49 8.88
N GLU A 954 -35.78 -35.00 8.08
CA GLU A 954 -35.49 -35.43 6.71
C GLU A 954 -34.29 -36.41 6.63
N GLY A 955 -33.70 -36.81 7.76
CA GLY A 955 -32.59 -37.78 7.84
C GLY A 955 -31.20 -37.22 7.53
N GLU A 956 -31.00 -35.90 7.61
CA GLU A 956 -29.67 -35.28 7.52
C GLU A 956 -28.97 -35.28 8.90
N GLU A 957 -27.78 -35.87 8.97
CA GLU A 957 -26.95 -35.95 10.18
C GLU A 957 -26.47 -34.57 10.67
N ILE A 958 -26.53 -34.36 11.99
CA ILE A 958 -25.98 -33.21 12.71
C ILE A 958 -24.96 -33.71 13.74
N VAL A 959 -23.78 -34.11 13.25
CA VAL A 959 -22.65 -34.52 14.10
C VAL A 959 -21.69 -33.35 14.27
N THR A 960 -21.78 -32.66 15.40
CA THR A 960 -20.99 -31.44 15.64
C THR A 960 -20.69 -31.18 17.11
N LYS A 961 -19.96 -30.09 17.37
CA LYS A 961 -19.57 -29.67 18.72
C LYS A 961 -19.88 -28.20 18.93
N ILE A 962 -20.47 -27.89 20.07
CA ILE A 962 -20.59 -26.53 20.58
C ILE A 962 -19.54 -26.34 21.68
N TRP A 963 -18.77 -25.25 21.60
CA TRP A 963 -17.83 -24.83 22.64
C TRP A 963 -18.29 -23.54 23.26
N ASN A 964 -18.59 -23.52 24.56
CA ASN A 964 -19.24 -22.38 25.20
C ASN A 964 -18.71 -22.07 26.61
N THR A 965 -19.00 -20.86 27.07
CA THR A 965 -18.80 -20.41 28.44
C THR A 965 -20.16 -20.15 29.08
N ILE A 966 -20.31 -20.52 30.35
CA ILE A 966 -21.48 -20.19 31.17
C ILE A 966 -20.97 -19.39 32.37
N HIS A 967 -21.33 -18.11 32.42
CA HIS A 967 -21.05 -17.27 33.59
C HIS A 967 -22.19 -17.36 34.61
N VAL A 968 -23.43 -17.41 34.11
CA VAL A 968 -24.65 -17.42 34.90
C VAL A 968 -25.47 -18.67 34.57
N ALA A 969 -25.44 -19.65 35.47
CA ALA A 969 -26.22 -20.88 35.33
C ALA A 969 -27.70 -20.68 35.72
N LYS A 970 -27.96 -19.90 36.77
CA LYS A 970 -29.30 -19.61 37.30
C LYS A 970 -29.61 -18.13 37.17
#